data_AF-A0A2E3J763-F1
#
_entry.id   AF-A0A2E3J763-F1
#
_cell.length_a   1.000
_cell.length_b   1.000
_cell.length_c   1.000
_cell.angle_alpha   90.00
_cell.angle_beta   90.00
_cell.angle_gamma   90.00
#
_symmetry.space_group_name_H-M   'P 1'
#
loop_
_entity.id
_entity.type
_entity.pdbx_description
1 polymer ?
#
loop_
_entity_poly.entity_id
_entity_poly.type
_entity_poly.pdbx_seq_one_letter_code
_entity_poly.pdbx_strand_id
1 'polypeptide(L)'
;MTVILRIWLIVVLLCPLACTTRDTVVVSGAVQAAGTYPHEEGWTTLAYIELAGGFAEEADSGEVSISRLQPDIEPQDALDYRKRFNITSHDADALAPGDQILVPFMHYTVRMDTVRLLKNLELAVADRTYRISNGHWVPGWTERGVVTGVAIGRGEILQDFTKISMFHYLHIELHPGMYHRISAHLSAGPVVKTDILEDASEIHTTMFSRSAHRVDGRVKLPPVEFLNVQAGIWLAPKSRARPGPGMRKRRYGDRREWTTYGDGRQRMIHPDGRVEKTFPGGSRHVRYRDGRTVYEDERGNVETRHPDGREVWVTSFGNQVTSFPDGRREYRKTNGDVRLLLPDGTDRTIFAEGIVHTRHPDDRVEVKNPDGSLEVRYPDGRIQARTSTGHEITIQADGTRLDRLRDGTVIETYAEGRKLQHNATGELVEVFADGKRKITYGDGTEMIRSVDGHRRIKYADETLVDLMPDGREIRRHADGRTLIVNPDGSKRQDDRVGASIEIFPDGTRIETHANGSRMEMRPDGTWLKSFADPYAYRGIVRSDLVNLLACPDEIAPGERVAVSGAVSDTVNGMELAVFELPHGDVLAESIRIKRGMFKGSLRLRKEGYYRLQILVEVGVAHKETSVDRLLRVGSPAPLDSPTLSVGVYPGMDEAADHLIGSINESRTRIGRELLRAHPWLAKVAEYRVSEMLALRYFSHVSPIGKNASVLARSGAVRFSKVGENIGQGPSVEDVQEQLMLSAGHRKNILGRDWTDVGVVAVTEGETIWVVQVFGQR
;
A
#
# COMPACT_ATOMS: atom_id res chain seq x y z
N MET A 1 -8.09 91.07 -79.98
CA MET A 1 -8.56 92.44 -80.20
C MET A 1 -9.01 93.00 -78.85
N THR A 2 -8.34 94.09 -78.41
CA THR A 2 -8.71 95.10 -77.38
C THR A 2 -8.95 94.59 -75.94
N VAL A 3 -8.01 94.64 -74.95
CA VAL A 3 -7.26 95.75 -74.27
C VAL A 3 -8.19 96.46 -73.24
N ILE A 4 -7.97 96.53 -71.90
CA ILE A 4 -7.01 97.38 -71.13
C ILE A 4 -7.07 97.07 -69.59
N LEU A 5 -5.86 96.88 -68.99
CA LEU A 5 -5.25 97.35 -67.70
C LEU A 5 -6.05 97.39 -66.36
N ARG A 6 -5.45 97.27 -65.15
CA ARG A 6 -4.04 97.28 -64.67
C ARG A 6 -3.98 96.58 -63.27
N ILE A 7 -3.25 95.47 -63.04
CA ILE A 7 -1.86 95.26 -62.51
C ILE A 7 -1.61 95.95 -61.14
N TRP A 8 -1.15 95.33 -60.03
CA TRP A 8 0.09 94.56 -59.72
C TRP A 8 -0.03 93.86 -58.34
N LEU A 9 0.65 92.76 -57.93
CA LEU A 9 1.49 91.70 -58.53
C LEU A 9 1.97 90.78 -57.35
N ILE A 10 1.70 89.46 -57.31
CA ILE A 10 2.59 88.25 -57.45
C ILE A 10 3.56 88.01 -56.26
N VAL A 11 3.77 86.80 -55.69
CA VAL A 11 4.35 85.52 -56.20
C VAL A 11 3.85 84.35 -55.29
N VAL A 12 3.09 83.33 -55.76
CA VAL A 12 3.44 82.04 -56.40
C VAL A 12 4.20 81.03 -55.51
N LEU A 13 3.55 79.91 -55.13
CA LEU A 13 3.93 78.54 -55.54
C LEU A 13 2.90 77.49 -55.09
N LEU A 14 2.55 76.58 -56.01
CA LEU A 14 1.74 75.38 -55.86
C LEU A 14 2.65 74.17 -56.15
N CYS A 15 2.81 73.22 -55.21
CA CYS A 15 3.15 71.80 -55.47
C CYS A 15 3.21 70.99 -54.14
N PRO A 16 3.18 69.63 -54.15
CA PRO A 16 2.16 68.85 -53.44
C PRO A 16 2.73 67.72 -52.54
N LEU A 17 1.81 66.92 -51.98
CA LEU A 17 2.00 65.60 -51.33
C LEU A 17 2.51 65.57 -49.87
N ALA A 18 1.82 64.72 -49.10
CA ALA A 18 2.23 64.06 -47.86
C ALA A 18 2.22 64.88 -46.54
N CYS A 19 1.24 64.52 -45.70
CA CYS A 19 1.30 64.37 -44.23
C CYS A 19 1.83 65.52 -43.34
N THR A 20 1.08 65.74 -42.23
CA THR A 20 1.39 66.53 -41.01
C THR A 20 1.34 68.05 -41.18
N THR A 21 0.67 68.86 -40.35
CA THR A 21 0.55 68.90 -38.87
C THR A 21 -0.88 69.36 -38.49
N ARG A 22 -1.64 68.82 -37.51
CA ARG A 22 -1.30 68.36 -36.15
C ARG A 22 -0.33 69.32 -35.48
N ASP A 23 -0.71 70.59 -35.32
CA ASP A 23 -0.09 71.60 -34.43
C ASP A 23 -1.15 72.55 -33.83
N THR A 24 -2.31 72.01 -33.44
CA THR A 24 -3.37 72.77 -32.75
C THR A 24 -4.00 71.99 -31.61
N VAL A 25 -4.49 72.69 -30.60
CA VAL A 25 -5.27 72.17 -29.48
C VAL A 25 -6.67 72.78 -29.54
N VAL A 26 -7.71 71.96 -29.41
CA VAL A 26 -9.10 72.46 -29.41
C VAL A 26 -9.56 72.65 -27.97
N VAL A 27 -10.03 73.85 -27.61
CA VAL A 27 -10.66 74.11 -26.31
C VAL A 27 -12.15 74.30 -26.53
N SER A 28 -12.95 73.45 -25.88
CA SER A 28 -14.41 73.40 -26.04
C SER A 28 -15.13 73.28 -24.69
N GLY A 29 -16.40 73.65 -24.66
CA GLY A 29 -17.22 73.62 -23.45
C GLY A 29 -17.32 74.99 -22.75
N ALA A 30 -17.37 74.99 -21.42
CA ALA A 30 -17.65 76.17 -20.60
C ALA A 30 -16.41 77.10 -20.41
N VAL A 31 -15.92 77.67 -21.51
CA VAL A 31 -14.84 78.68 -21.53
C VAL A 31 -15.32 79.95 -22.23
N GLN A 32 -14.70 81.09 -21.96
CA GLN A 32 -15.16 82.38 -22.51
C GLN A 32 -15.07 82.45 -24.05
N ALA A 33 -14.06 81.81 -24.64
CA ALA A 33 -13.86 81.75 -26.08
C ALA A 33 -13.49 80.32 -26.51
N ALA A 34 -14.48 79.47 -26.75
CA ALA A 34 -14.23 78.14 -27.31
C ALA A 34 -13.69 78.25 -28.75
N GLY A 35 -12.70 77.43 -29.09
CA GLY A 35 -12.05 77.50 -30.39
C GLY A 35 -10.83 76.60 -30.52
N THR A 36 -10.18 76.69 -31.68
CA THR A 36 -8.94 75.96 -31.99
C THR A 36 -7.76 76.90 -31.84
N TYR A 37 -6.79 76.50 -31.03
CA TYR A 37 -5.61 77.28 -30.67
C TYR A 37 -4.33 76.61 -31.22
N PRO A 38 -3.31 77.39 -31.65
CA PRO A 38 -2.03 76.82 -32.06
C PRO A 38 -1.35 76.08 -30.91
N HIS A 39 -0.71 74.94 -31.20
CA HIS A 39 0.02 74.16 -30.21
C HIS A 39 1.40 74.77 -29.92
N GLU A 40 1.74 74.86 -28.65
CA GLU A 40 3.03 75.29 -28.10
C GLU A 40 3.59 74.19 -27.18
N GLU A 41 4.87 73.86 -27.37
CA GLU A 41 5.53 72.76 -26.66
C GLU A 41 5.69 73.08 -25.16
N GLY A 42 5.25 72.16 -24.29
CA GLY A 42 5.31 72.32 -22.83
C GLY A 42 4.16 73.10 -22.19
N TRP A 43 3.21 73.63 -22.98
CA TRP A 43 2.02 74.29 -22.42
C TRP A 43 1.04 73.29 -21.78
N THR A 44 0.46 73.70 -20.66
CA THR A 44 -0.48 72.89 -19.87
C THR A 44 -1.93 73.16 -20.28
N THR A 45 -2.83 72.26 -19.91
CA THR A 45 -4.28 72.41 -20.08
C THR A 45 -4.82 73.75 -19.55
N LEU A 46 -4.31 74.22 -18.41
CA LEU A 46 -4.70 75.50 -17.82
C LEU A 46 -4.27 76.69 -18.68
N ALA A 47 -3.07 76.65 -19.27
CA ALA A 47 -2.56 77.72 -20.14
C ALA A 47 -3.45 77.91 -21.38
N TYR A 48 -3.96 76.83 -21.97
CA TYR A 48 -4.91 76.92 -23.08
C TYR A 48 -6.31 77.38 -22.65
N ILE A 49 -6.76 77.04 -21.44
CA ILE A 49 -8.02 77.56 -20.89
C ILE A 49 -7.91 79.07 -20.64
N GLU A 50 -6.78 79.54 -20.11
CA GLU A 50 -6.51 80.99 -19.95
C GLU A 50 -6.44 81.71 -21.29
N LEU A 51 -5.80 81.11 -22.30
CA LEU A 51 -5.78 81.64 -23.66
C LEU A 51 -7.19 81.73 -24.27
N ALA A 52 -8.08 80.79 -23.89
CA ALA A 52 -9.50 80.82 -24.22
C ALA A 52 -10.33 81.80 -23.38
N GLY A 53 -9.69 82.73 -22.67
CA GLY A 53 -10.32 83.74 -21.82
C GLY A 53 -10.69 83.24 -20.41
N GLY A 54 -10.23 82.05 -20.03
CA GLY A 54 -10.55 81.42 -18.75
C GLY A 54 -11.87 80.66 -18.75
N PHE A 55 -12.19 80.08 -17.59
CA PHE A 55 -13.47 79.41 -17.36
C PHE A 55 -14.65 80.39 -17.50
N ALA A 56 -15.73 79.96 -18.12
CA ALA A 56 -17.02 80.66 -18.06
C ALA A 56 -17.63 80.53 -16.65
N GLU A 57 -18.56 81.42 -16.29
CA GLU A 57 -19.18 81.42 -14.94
C GLU A 57 -19.89 80.10 -14.63
N GLU A 58 -20.38 79.42 -15.67
CA GLU A 58 -21.07 78.13 -15.60
C GLU A 58 -20.14 76.93 -15.76
N ALA A 59 -18.82 77.08 -15.61
CA ALA A 59 -17.87 75.99 -15.80
C ALA A 59 -17.67 75.13 -14.54
N ASP A 60 -17.70 73.80 -14.70
CA ASP A 60 -17.23 72.88 -13.67
C ASP A 60 -15.71 72.71 -13.82
N SER A 61 -14.98 73.63 -13.20
CA SER A 61 -13.51 73.67 -13.23
C SER A 61 -12.83 72.45 -12.57
N GLY A 62 -13.58 71.62 -11.83
CA GLY A 62 -13.06 70.44 -11.15
C GLY A 62 -13.01 69.17 -12.01
N GLU A 63 -13.58 69.18 -13.22
CA GLU A 63 -13.69 67.97 -14.04
C GLU A 63 -13.32 68.19 -15.52
N VAL A 64 -12.17 68.81 -15.77
CA VAL A 64 -11.67 69.00 -17.16
C VAL A 64 -11.17 67.67 -17.73
N SER A 65 -11.50 67.42 -19.00
CA SER A 65 -11.06 66.21 -19.71
C SER A 65 -10.26 66.54 -20.97
N ILE A 66 -9.26 65.72 -21.25
CA ILE A 66 -8.46 65.76 -22.48
C ILE A 66 -8.80 64.50 -23.29
N SER A 67 -9.03 64.68 -24.58
CA SER A 67 -9.22 63.60 -25.55
C SER A 67 -8.10 63.65 -26.59
N ARG A 68 -7.47 62.51 -26.90
CA ARG A 68 -6.28 62.42 -27.77
C ARG A 68 -6.50 61.36 -28.84
N LEU A 69 -6.54 61.78 -30.10
CA LEU A 69 -6.64 60.86 -31.23
C LEU A 69 -5.35 60.03 -31.39
N GLN A 70 -5.45 58.70 -31.20
CA GLN A 70 -4.38 57.77 -31.57
C GLN A 70 -4.35 57.59 -33.10
N PRO A 71 -3.17 57.58 -33.75
CA PRO A 71 -3.10 57.72 -35.22
C PRO A 71 -3.63 56.54 -36.04
N ASP A 72 -3.78 55.35 -35.44
CA ASP A 72 -3.88 54.08 -36.20
C ASP A 72 -5.17 53.28 -35.92
N ILE A 73 -6.26 53.92 -35.47
CA ILE A 73 -7.55 53.25 -35.19
C ILE A 73 -8.68 53.87 -36.01
N GLU A 74 -9.50 53.03 -36.65
CA GLU A 74 -10.68 53.41 -37.45
C GLU A 74 -11.72 54.21 -36.60
N PRO A 75 -12.43 55.21 -37.18
CA PRO A 75 -13.15 56.26 -36.42
C PRO A 75 -14.33 55.78 -35.54
N GLN A 76 -14.75 54.52 -35.67
CA GLN A 76 -15.94 53.98 -35.02
C GLN A 76 -15.62 53.14 -33.77
N ASP A 77 -14.35 52.77 -33.57
CA ASP A 77 -13.85 52.01 -32.41
C ASP A 77 -12.78 52.78 -31.60
N ALA A 78 -12.63 54.08 -31.87
CA ALA A 78 -11.82 54.98 -31.04
C ALA A 78 -12.51 55.25 -29.70
N LEU A 79 -12.48 54.28 -28.78
CA LEU A 79 -12.70 54.52 -27.35
C LEU A 79 -11.47 55.26 -26.81
N ASP A 80 -11.53 56.55 -27.07
CA ASP A 80 -10.66 57.64 -26.67
C ASP A 80 -10.22 57.49 -25.21
N TYR A 81 -8.92 57.54 -24.96
CA TYR A 81 -8.37 57.60 -23.60
C TYR A 81 -8.74 58.96 -22.99
N ARG A 82 -9.97 59.08 -22.47
CA ARG A 82 -10.42 60.26 -21.72
C ARG A 82 -9.89 60.19 -20.31
N LYS A 83 -8.87 60.97 -20.03
CA LYS A 83 -8.36 61.14 -18.67
C LYS A 83 -8.99 62.43 -18.10
N ARG A 84 -9.74 62.27 -16.99
CA ARG A 84 -10.34 63.38 -16.25
C ARG A 84 -9.38 63.80 -15.16
N PHE A 85 -9.17 65.10 -14.99
CA PHE A 85 -8.32 65.63 -13.94
C PHE A 85 -9.03 66.73 -13.18
N ASN A 86 -8.70 66.81 -11.89
CA ASN A 86 -9.15 67.86 -11.01
C ASN A 86 -8.09 68.97 -11.03
N ILE A 87 -8.34 70.08 -11.75
CA ILE A 87 -7.35 71.15 -11.90
C ILE A 87 -7.32 71.98 -10.62
N THR A 88 -6.60 71.49 -9.62
CA THR A 88 -6.37 72.21 -8.35
C THR A 88 -4.90 72.21 -7.90
N SER A 89 -3.98 71.61 -8.66
CA SER A 89 -2.54 71.70 -8.41
C SER A 89 -1.74 71.45 -9.70
N HIS A 90 -0.51 71.94 -9.77
CA HIS A 90 0.36 72.14 -10.94
C HIS A 90 0.76 70.89 -11.78
N ASP A 91 0.02 69.78 -11.72
CA ASP A 91 0.28 68.55 -12.49
C ASP A 91 -0.71 68.40 -13.67
N ALA A 92 -0.59 69.27 -14.67
CA ALA A 92 -1.35 69.14 -15.91
C ALA A 92 -0.49 68.49 -17.01
N ASP A 93 -0.96 67.38 -17.57
CA ASP A 93 -0.28 66.60 -18.62
C ASP A 93 0.13 67.51 -19.81
N ALA A 94 1.33 67.31 -20.36
CA ALA A 94 1.78 67.99 -21.56
C ALA A 94 0.89 67.59 -22.75
N LEU A 95 0.28 68.59 -23.39
CA LEU A 95 -0.62 68.38 -24.51
C LEU A 95 0.17 68.09 -25.79
N ALA A 96 -0.36 67.19 -26.59
CA ALA A 96 0.15 66.87 -27.91
C ALA A 96 -0.69 67.58 -28.97
N PRO A 97 -0.13 67.84 -30.16
CA PRO A 97 -0.92 68.35 -31.25
C PRO A 97 -2.11 67.46 -31.63
N GLY A 98 -3.30 68.07 -31.72
CA GLY A 98 -4.57 67.40 -31.99
C GLY A 98 -5.36 67.03 -30.74
N ASP A 99 -4.85 67.30 -29.53
CA ASP A 99 -5.59 67.11 -28.29
C ASP A 99 -6.80 68.05 -28.20
N GLN A 100 -7.89 67.55 -27.61
CA GLN A 100 -9.11 68.30 -27.35
C GLN A 100 -9.35 68.43 -25.85
N ILE A 101 -9.33 69.66 -25.35
CA ILE A 101 -9.73 70.04 -24.00
C ILE A 101 -11.24 70.27 -23.99
N LEU A 102 -11.92 69.56 -23.10
CA LEU A 102 -13.34 69.75 -22.83
C LEU A 102 -13.51 70.18 -21.38
N VAL A 103 -13.99 71.42 -21.20
CA VAL A 103 -14.41 71.97 -19.91
C VAL A 103 -15.92 71.76 -19.76
N PRO A 104 -16.38 70.90 -18.84
CA PRO A 104 -17.81 70.68 -18.66
C PRO A 104 -18.51 71.91 -18.04
N PHE A 105 -19.81 72.02 -18.30
CA PHE A 105 -20.66 72.98 -17.60
C PHE A 105 -21.05 72.44 -16.21
N MET A 106 -21.17 73.32 -15.22
CA MET A 106 -21.70 73.06 -13.89
C MET A 106 -23.03 72.31 -13.98
N HIS A 107 -23.05 71.10 -13.43
CA HIS A 107 -24.27 70.31 -13.31
C HIS A 107 -25.17 70.89 -12.19
N TYR A 108 -26.16 71.70 -12.54
CA TYR A 108 -27.19 72.10 -11.59
C TYR A 108 -28.06 70.89 -11.23
N THR A 109 -27.99 70.44 -9.99
CA THR A 109 -28.84 69.35 -9.49
C THR A 109 -30.28 69.85 -9.34
N VAL A 110 -31.15 69.55 -10.30
CA VAL A 110 -32.60 69.70 -10.11
C VAL A 110 -33.20 68.30 -9.99
N ARG A 111 -33.61 67.94 -8.77
CA ARG A 111 -34.21 66.65 -8.46
C ARG A 111 -35.71 66.65 -8.82
N MET A 112 -36.22 65.48 -9.22
CA MET A 112 -37.66 65.21 -9.41
C MET A 112 -38.51 65.55 -8.17
N ASP A 113 -37.89 65.73 -7.01
CA ASP A 113 -38.54 66.08 -5.73
C ASP A 113 -38.92 67.57 -5.62
N THR A 114 -38.75 68.36 -6.69
CA THR A 114 -39.06 69.79 -6.70
C THR A 114 -40.36 70.10 -7.45
N VAL A 115 -41.33 70.77 -6.81
CA VAL A 115 -42.52 71.32 -7.48
C VAL A 115 -42.40 72.85 -7.53
N ARG A 116 -42.71 73.47 -8.66
CA ARG A 116 -42.81 74.94 -8.82
C ARG A 116 -44.23 75.33 -9.21
N LEU A 117 -44.69 76.50 -8.77
CA LEU A 117 -45.94 77.06 -9.32
C LEU A 117 -45.66 77.57 -10.74
N LEU A 118 -46.54 77.19 -11.66
CA LEU A 118 -46.48 77.54 -13.07
C LEU A 118 -47.61 78.52 -13.38
N LYS A 119 -47.27 79.68 -13.93
CA LYS A 119 -48.24 80.67 -14.41
C LYS A 119 -47.96 81.05 -15.85
N ASN A 120 -49.03 81.13 -16.64
CA ASN A 120 -49.00 81.54 -18.05
C ASN A 120 -47.95 80.77 -18.87
N LEU A 121 -47.96 79.44 -18.80
CA LEU A 121 -47.16 78.63 -19.71
C LEU A 121 -47.76 78.75 -21.11
N GLU A 122 -46.91 79.12 -22.07
CA GLU A 122 -47.22 79.08 -23.49
C GLU A 122 -46.06 78.39 -24.23
N LEU A 123 -46.39 77.34 -24.98
CA LEU A 123 -45.41 76.57 -25.74
C LEU A 123 -45.92 76.30 -27.16
N ALA A 124 -45.21 76.81 -28.16
CA ALA A 124 -45.52 76.60 -29.57
C ALA A 124 -44.69 75.46 -30.15
N VAL A 125 -45.35 74.44 -30.70
CA VAL A 125 -44.73 73.29 -31.36
C VAL A 125 -45.45 73.06 -32.69
N ALA A 126 -44.70 73.14 -33.80
CA ALA A 126 -45.24 73.12 -35.16
C ALA A 126 -46.38 74.14 -35.34
N ASP A 127 -47.57 73.69 -35.74
CA ASP A 127 -48.78 74.49 -35.96
C ASP A 127 -49.67 74.64 -34.70
N ARG A 128 -49.22 74.15 -33.54
CA ARG A 128 -49.99 74.14 -32.30
C ARG A 128 -49.36 74.96 -31.18
N THR A 129 -50.21 75.57 -30.36
CA THR A 129 -49.82 76.28 -29.15
C THR A 129 -50.50 75.66 -27.93
N TYR A 130 -49.71 75.23 -26.95
CA TYR A 130 -50.17 74.67 -25.68
C TYR A 130 -50.14 75.75 -24.60
N ARG A 131 -51.27 75.99 -23.93
CA ARG A 131 -51.39 76.99 -22.88
C ARG A 131 -51.82 76.39 -21.55
N ILE A 132 -51.18 76.78 -20.45
CA ILE A 132 -51.63 76.52 -19.07
C ILE A 132 -51.61 77.83 -18.29
N SER A 133 -52.78 78.36 -17.93
CA SER A 133 -52.87 79.63 -17.19
C SER A 133 -52.32 79.50 -15.78
N ASN A 134 -52.64 78.40 -15.08
CA ASN A 134 -52.14 78.10 -13.74
C ASN A 134 -51.94 76.59 -13.59
N GLY A 135 -50.81 76.19 -13.01
CA GLY A 135 -50.48 74.78 -12.76
C GLY A 135 -49.27 74.60 -11.86
N HIS A 136 -48.69 73.41 -11.91
CA HIS A 136 -47.45 73.06 -11.24
C HIS A 136 -46.45 72.52 -12.26
N TRP A 137 -45.20 72.91 -12.14
CA TRP A 137 -44.09 72.40 -12.94
C TRP A 137 -43.24 71.48 -12.09
N VAL A 138 -43.05 70.25 -12.55
CA VAL A 138 -42.15 69.27 -11.96
C VAL A 138 -41.04 68.97 -12.97
N PRO A 139 -39.82 69.47 -12.75
CA PRO A 139 -38.69 69.16 -13.60
C PRO A 139 -38.21 67.73 -13.37
N GLY A 140 -37.73 67.10 -14.42
CA GLY A 140 -37.15 65.77 -14.43
C GLY A 140 -35.99 65.70 -15.42
N TRP A 141 -35.02 64.84 -15.12
CA TRP A 141 -33.80 64.72 -15.94
C TRP A 141 -33.51 63.27 -16.25
N THR A 142 -32.90 63.05 -17.39
CA THR A 142 -32.27 61.77 -17.72
C THR A 142 -30.77 61.84 -17.43
N GLU A 143 -30.15 60.71 -17.08
CA GLU A 143 -28.69 60.57 -16.89
C GLU A 143 -27.86 60.96 -18.13
N ARG A 144 -28.51 61.26 -19.26
CA ARG A 144 -27.88 61.65 -20.52
C ARG A 144 -28.17 63.08 -20.94
N GLY A 145 -28.78 63.94 -20.11
CA GLY A 145 -28.87 65.39 -20.40
C GLY A 145 -30.11 65.87 -21.18
N VAL A 146 -31.13 65.03 -21.36
CA VAL A 146 -32.46 65.45 -21.82
C VAL A 146 -33.27 65.99 -20.66
N VAL A 147 -33.92 67.14 -20.88
CA VAL A 147 -34.83 67.76 -19.91
C VAL A 147 -36.22 67.18 -20.15
N THR A 148 -36.78 66.53 -19.14
CA THR A 148 -38.15 66.02 -19.17
C THR A 148 -38.96 66.72 -18.08
N GLY A 149 -39.85 67.63 -18.43
CA GLY A 149 -40.68 68.34 -17.46
C GLY A 149 -42.13 67.94 -17.54
N VAL A 150 -42.79 67.81 -16.38
CA VAL A 150 -44.24 67.59 -16.31
C VAL A 150 -44.90 68.87 -15.81
N ALA A 151 -45.70 69.50 -16.67
CA ALA A 151 -46.61 70.56 -16.26
C ALA A 151 -47.98 69.96 -15.93
N ILE A 152 -48.46 70.10 -14.70
CA ILE A 152 -49.76 69.60 -14.26
C ILE A 152 -50.69 70.79 -14.00
N GLY A 153 -51.77 70.88 -14.78
CA GLY A 153 -52.73 71.98 -14.72
C GLY A 153 -53.76 71.87 -15.85
N ARG A 154 -54.88 72.59 -15.74
CA ARG A 154 -55.85 72.66 -16.83
C ARG A 154 -55.27 73.48 -17.97
N GLY A 155 -55.03 72.82 -19.10
CA GLY A 155 -54.46 73.45 -20.28
C GLY A 155 -55.31 73.28 -21.53
N GLU A 156 -55.00 74.11 -22.53
CA GLU A 156 -55.71 74.19 -23.81
C GLU A 156 -54.70 74.06 -24.96
N ILE A 157 -55.13 73.43 -26.06
CA ILE A 157 -54.37 73.35 -27.31
C ILE A 157 -55.05 74.26 -28.32
N LEU A 158 -54.27 75.15 -28.95
CA LEU A 158 -54.70 76.07 -29.99
C LEU A 158 -54.01 75.72 -31.32
N GLN A 159 -54.70 75.91 -32.45
CA GLN A 159 -54.15 75.85 -33.82
C GLN A 159 -54.71 77.07 -34.57
N ASP A 160 -53.84 77.88 -35.20
CA ASP A 160 -54.21 79.17 -35.81
C ASP A 160 -55.08 80.06 -34.91
N PHE A 161 -54.68 80.21 -33.64
CA PHE A 161 -55.39 80.95 -32.58
C PHE A 161 -56.78 80.40 -32.18
N THR A 162 -57.21 79.26 -32.73
CA THR A 162 -58.48 78.61 -32.41
C THR A 162 -58.27 77.44 -31.46
N LYS A 163 -59.08 77.34 -30.40
CA LYS A 163 -59.00 76.24 -29.42
C LYS A 163 -59.54 74.93 -29.99
N ILE A 164 -58.70 73.89 -29.95
CA ILE A 164 -59.02 72.55 -30.50
C ILE A 164 -59.10 71.44 -29.45
N SER A 165 -58.50 71.57 -28.26
CA SER A 165 -58.56 70.53 -27.21
C SER A 165 -58.22 71.03 -25.80
N MET A 166 -58.48 70.20 -24.78
CA MET A 166 -58.16 70.39 -23.35
C MET A 166 -57.26 69.26 -22.81
N PHE A 167 -56.43 69.55 -21.81
CA PHE A 167 -55.61 68.54 -21.13
C PHE A 167 -55.40 68.85 -19.63
N HIS A 168 -54.93 67.86 -18.86
CA HIS A 168 -54.61 67.98 -17.42
C HIS A 168 -53.12 67.96 -17.12
N TYR A 169 -52.32 67.34 -17.98
CA TYR A 169 -50.87 67.43 -17.89
C TYR A 169 -50.24 67.58 -19.28
N LEU A 170 -49.07 68.17 -19.28
CA LEU A 170 -48.19 68.32 -20.43
C LEU A 170 -46.84 67.71 -20.05
N HIS A 171 -46.48 66.61 -20.70
CA HIS A 171 -45.13 66.06 -20.64
C HIS A 171 -44.30 66.70 -21.75
N ILE A 172 -43.19 67.31 -21.38
CA ILE A 172 -42.33 68.07 -22.28
C ILE A 172 -40.96 67.42 -22.26
N GLU A 173 -40.45 67.04 -23.42
CA GLU A 173 -39.09 66.55 -23.60
C GLU A 173 -38.36 67.51 -24.53
N LEU A 174 -37.22 68.05 -24.11
CA LEU A 174 -36.43 68.95 -24.94
C LEU A 174 -34.94 68.78 -24.74
N HIS A 175 -34.19 69.11 -25.80
CA HIS A 175 -32.76 69.35 -25.72
C HIS A 175 -32.48 70.69 -24.99
N PRO A 176 -31.43 70.82 -24.15
CA PRO A 176 -31.12 72.06 -23.43
C PRO A 176 -31.04 73.32 -24.31
N GLY A 177 -30.57 73.20 -25.57
CA GLY A 177 -30.56 74.30 -26.54
C GLY A 177 -31.94 74.90 -26.87
N MET A 178 -33.03 74.20 -26.56
CA MET A 178 -34.41 74.61 -26.87
C MET A 178 -35.13 75.29 -25.69
N TYR A 179 -34.45 75.57 -24.57
CA TYR A 179 -35.06 76.19 -23.39
C TYR A 179 -35.78 77.52 -23.68
N HIS A 180 -35.20 78.33 -24.58
CA HIS A 180 -35.76 79.61 -24.98
C HIS A 180 -37.17 79.51 -25.58
N ARG A 181 -37.63 78.31 -25.98
CA ARG A 181 -38.98 78.08 -26.50
C ARG A 181 -40.06 77.94 -25.44
N ILE A 182 -39.69 77.71 -24.17
CA ILE A 182 -40.65 77.68 -23.06
C ILE A 182 -40.80 79.09 -22.51
N SER A 183 -41.96 79.71 -22.76
CA SER A 183 -42.32 80.98 -22.12
C SER A 183 -43.26 80.72 -20.94
N ALA A 184 -42.77 80.87 -19.71
CA ALA A 184 -43.56 80.68 -18.49
C ALA A 184 -43.01 81.47 -17.30
N HIS A 185 -43.87 81.85 -16.36
CA HIS A 185 -43.45 82.38 -15.05
C HIS A 185 -43.46 81.25 -14.00
N LEU A 186 -42.29 80.94 -13.44
CA LEU A 186 -42.10 79.96 -12.36
C LEU A 186 -41.83 80.67 -11.03
N SER A 187 -42.34 80.12 -9.92
CA SER A 187 -42.02 80.63 -8.58
C SER A 187 -40.54 80.46 -8.23
N ALA A 188 -39.95 81.45 -7.55
CA ALA A 188 -38.52 81.49 -7.18
C ALA A 188 -38.09 80.47 -6.08
N GLY A 189 -38.91 79.46 -5.76
CA GLY A 189 -38.59 78.46 -4.73
C GLY A 189 -39.47 77.20 -4.81
N PRO A 190 -39.03 76.08 -4.21
CA PRO A 190 -39.78 74.82 -4.18
C PRO A 190 -41.04 74.94 -3.35
N VAL A 191 -42.12 74.33 -3.85
CA VAL A 191 -43.33 74.03 -3.10
C VAL A 191 -43.32 72.53 -2.83
N VAL A 192 -43.59 72.11 -1.59
CA VAL A 192 -43.68 70.67 -1.27
C VAL A 192 -45.15 70.26 -1.34
N LYS A 193 -45.51 69.55 -2.41
CA LYS A 193 -46.80 68.84 -2.53
C LYS A 193 -46.50 67.40 -2.95
N THR A 194 -46.36 66.53 -1.95
CA THR A 194 -45.93 65.13 -2.11
C THR A 194 -46.80 64.36 -3.12
N ASP A 195 -48.09 64.66 -3.15
CA ASP A 195 -49.06 64.04 -4.06
C ASP A 195 -48.77 64.37 -5.54
N ILE A 196 -48.38 65.63 -5.81
CA ILE A 196 -48.00 66.09 -7.16
C ILE A 196 -46.67 65.47 -7.59
N LEU A 197 -45.75 65.22 -6.64
CA LEU A 197 -44.49 64.55 -6.90
C LEU A 197 -44.70 63.07 -7.27
N GLU A 198 -45.59 62.38 -6.55
CA GLU A 198 -45.97 61.01 -6.87
C GLU A 198 -46.66 60.92 -8.24
N ASP A 199 -47.64 61.79 -8.52
CA ASP A 199 -48.35 61.85 -9.81
C ASP A 199 -47.40 62.17 -10.98
N ALA A 200 -46.50 63.15 -10.81
CA ALA A 200 -45.51 63.50 -11.82
C ALA A 200 -44.51 62.38 -12.05
N SER A 201 -44.05 61.68 -10.99
CA SER A 201 -43.17 60.51 -11.11
C SER A 201 -43.86 59.37 -11.86
N GLU A 202 -45.17 59.17 -11.68
CA GLU A 202 -45.93 58.12 -12.37
C GLU A 202 -46.22 58.46 -13.84
N ILE A 203 -46.63 59.70 -14.13
CA ILE A 203 -46.77 60.22 -15.51
C ILE A 203 -45.43 60.10 -16.23
N HIS A 204 -44.36 60.53 -15.59
CA HIS A 204 -43.02 60.48 -16.17
C HIS A 204 -42.58 59.03 -16.43
N THR A 205 -42.71 58.12 -15.46
CA THR A 205 -42.35 56.69 -15.67
C THR A 205 -43.16 56.06 -16.81
N THR A 206 -44.46 56.37 -16.89
CA THR A 206 -45.36 55.84 -17.92
C THR A 206 -45.02 56.38 -19.30
N MET A 207 -44.84 57.69 -19.44
CA MET A 207 -44.52 58.32 -20.72
C MET A 207 -43.09 58.04 -21.17
N PHE A 208 -42.14 57.98 -20.24
CA PHE A 208 -40.74 57.66 -20.56
C PHE A 208 -40.58 56.25 -21.13
N SER A 209 -41.38 55.28 -20.66
CA SER A 209 -41.42 53.93 -21.23
C SER A 209 -41.87 53.89 -22.71
N ARG A 210 -42.58 54.94 -23.17
CA ARG A 210 -43.15 55.06 -24.52
C ARG A 210 -42.48 56.08 -25.43
N SER A 211 -41.65 56.98 -24.87
CA SER A 211 -41.21 58.21 -25.56
C SER A 211 -39.70 58.41 -25.65
N ALA A 212 -38.88 57.48 -25.14
CA ALA A 212 -37.44 57.63 -25.28
C ALA A 212 -37.00 57.38 -26.73
N HIS A 213 -36.24 58.30 -27.30
CA HIS A 213 -35.51 58.11 -28.56
C HIS A 213 -34.56 56.90 -28.41
N ARG A 214 -35.07 55.72 -28.80
CA ARG A 214 -34.37 54.43 -28.77
C ARG A 214 -33.88 54.13 -30.18
N VAL A 215 -32.58 53.96 -30.33
CA VAL A 215 -31.96 53.39 -31.53
C VAL A 215 -31.38 52.04 -31.10
N ASP A 216 -31.82 50.95 -31.72
CA ASP A 216 -31.39 49.57 -31.42
C ASP A 216 -31.52 49.19 -29.93
N GLY A 217 -32.63 49.57 -29.30
CA GLY A 217 -32.92 49.22 -27.91
C GLY A 217 -32.09 49.97 -26.86
N ARG A 218 -31.22 50.90 -27.25
CA ARG A 218 -30.42 51.76 -26.35
C ARG A 218 -30.88 53.22 -26.44
N VAL A 219 -30.93 53.91 -25.29
CA VAL A 219 -31.35 55.33 -25.18
C VAL A 219 -30.20 56.25 -25.65
N LYS A 220 -30.40 57.10 -26.68
CA LYS A 220 -29.38 58.06 -27.18
C LYS A 220 -29.77 59.52 -26.89
N LEU A 221 -28.79 60.44 -26.91
CA LEU A 221 -29.01 61.89 -26.84
C LEU A 221 -29.77 62.36 -28.09
N PRO A 222 -30.85 63.16 -27.98
CA PRO A 222 -31.58 63.67 -29.13
C PRO A 222 -30.85 64.86 -29.80
N PRO A 223 -31.16 65.19 -31.07
CA PRO A 223 -30.56 66.31 -31.80
C PRO A 223 -30.78 67.68 -31.11
N VAL A 224 -29.94 68.68 -31.44
CA VAL A 224 -29.92 70.02 -30.80
C VAL A 224 -31.28 70.75 -30.86
N GLU A 225 -32.11 70.43 -31.85
CA GLU A 225 -33.45 71.04 -32.07
C GLU A 225 -34.62 70.19 -31.54
N PHE A 226 -34.37 69.13 -30.77
CA PHE A 226 -35.42 68.22 -30.32
C PHE A 226 -36.34 68.87 -29.29
N LEU A 227 -37.64 68.88 -29.62
CA LEU A 227 -38.74 69.27 -28.75
C LEU A 227 -39.94 68.35 -29.02
N ASN A 228 -40.37 67.62 -28.00
CA ASN A 228 -41.54 66.74 -28.05
C ASN A 228 -42.48 67.10 -26.90
N VAL A 229 -43.78 67.17 -27.21
CA VAL A 229 -44.81 67.59 -26.27
C VAL A 229 -45.98 66.61 -26.34
N GLN A 230 -46.31 66.01 -25.21
CA GLN A 230 -47.44 65.10 -25.06
C GLN A 230 -48.42 65.66 -24.02
N ALA A 231 -49.61 66.01 -24.49
CA ALA A 231 -50.71 66.44 -23.64
C ALA A 231 -51.64 65.25 -23.35
N GLY A 232 -52.11 65.13 -22.11
CA GLY A 232 -53.00 64.04 -21.73
C GLY A 232 -53.96 64.34 -20.57
N ILE A 233 -54.88 63.39 -20.34
CA ILE A 233 -55.87 63.40 -19.26
C ILE A 233 -55.59 62.19 -18.36
N TRP A 234 -55.37 62.41 -17.06
CA TRP A 234 -55.20 61.36 -16.04
C TRP A 234 -56.54 61.09 -15.33
N LEU A 235 -56.98 59.82 -15.20
CA LEU A 235 -58.34 59.42 -14.77
C LEU A 235 -58.34 58.51 -13.50
N ALA A 236 -59.44 58.50 -12.73
CA ALA A 236 -59.63 58.01 -11.34
C ALA A 236 -60.31 56.60 -11.15
N PRO A 237 -60.26 55.90 -9.96
CA PRO A 237 -60.72 54.51 -9.79
C PRO A 237 -62.09 54.27 -9.21
N LYS A 238 -62.68 53.17 -9.73
CA LYS A 238 -63.80 52.37 -9.20
C LYS A 238 -63.45 51.59 -7.92
N SER A 239 -64.50 51.16 -7.23
CA SER A 239 -64.60 50.84 -5.81
C SER A 239 -64.52 49.36 -5.43
N ARG A 240 -64.64 49.10 -4.12
CA ARG A 240 -64.41 47.84 -3.40
C ARG A 240 -65.31 46.65 -3.81
N ALA A 241 -66.28 46.84 -4.69
CA ALA A 241 -67.07 45.73 -5.26
C ALA A 241 -66.52 45.24 -6.62
N ARG A 242 -65.83 46.10 -7.38
CA ARG A 242 -65.00 45.82 -8.56
C ARG A 242 -64.03 47.01 -8.78
N PRO A 243 -62.77 46.93 -8.34
CA PRO A 243 -61.89 48.10 -8.30
C PRO A 243 -61.24 48.42 -9.65
N GLY A 244 -61.08 49.72 -9.94
CA GLY A 244 -60.15 50.26 -10.95
C GLY A 244 -60.62 51.54 -11.66
N PRO A 245 -59.77 52.53 -12.05
CA PRO A 245 -58.33 52.78 -11.73
C PRO A 245 -57.87 54.23 -11.23
N GLY A 246 -57.16 54.39 -10.07
CA GLY A 246 -56.37 55.58 -9.57
C GLY A 246 -56.32 55.92 -8.03
N MET A 247 -55.47 55.27 -7.22
CA MET A 247 -55.20 55.48 -5.77
C MET A 247 -56.38 55.73 -4.77
N ARG A 248 -56.71 54.73 -3.93
CA ARG A 248 -57.61 54.85 -2.76
C ARG A 248 -56.83 54.70 -1.46
N LYS A 249 -56.85 55.68 -0.57
CA LYS A 249 -56.20 55.63 0.76
C LYS A 249 -57.23 55.48 1.89
N ARG A 250 -56.98 54.58 2.85
CA ARG A 250 -57.80 54.32 4.04
C ARG A 250 -56.88 54.21 5.25
N ARG A 251 -57.13 55.01 6.28
CA ARG A 251 -56.47 54.89 7.59
C ARG A 251 -57.38 54.13 8.55
N TYR A 252 -56.83 53.17 9.29
CA TYR A 252 -57.54 52.36 10.28
C TYR A 252 -57.35 52.94 11.69
N GLY A 253 -58.23 52.60 12.63
CA GLY A 253 -58.17 53.10 14.01
C GLY A 253 -56.90 52.71 14.78
N ASP A 254 -56.20 51.68 14.32
CA ASP A 254 -54.91 51.24 14.83
C ASP A 254 -53.70 51.90 14.13
N ARG A 255 -53.92 53.01 13.41
CA ARG A 255 -52.91 53.77 12.64
C ARG A 255 -52.32 53.05 11.42
N ARG A 256 -52.85 51.89 10.99
CA ARG A 256 -52.50 51.32 9.68
C ARG A 256 -53.01 52.20 8.53
N GLU A 257 -52.22 52.36 7.47
CA GLU A 257 -52.62 53.05 6.24
C GLU A 257 -52.62 52.11 5.05
N TRP A 258 -53.79 51.88 4.46
CA TRP A 258 -53.96 51.11 3.25
C TRP A 258 -54.13 52.02 2.04
N THR A 259 -53.40 51.75 0.96
CA THR A 259 -53.45 52.45 -0.32
C THR A 259 -53.72 51.43 -1.42
N THR A 260 -54.66 51.64 -2.33
CA THR A 260 -54.87 50.81 -3.52
C THR A 260 -54.70 51.65 -4.77
N TYR A 261 -53.63 51.45 -5.51
CA TYR A 261 -53.26 52.15 -6.75
C TYR A 261 -54.17 51.77 -7.92
N GLY A 262 -54.12 52.57 -8.99
CA GLY A 262 -55.02 52.40 -10.13
C GLY A 262 -54.78 51.19 -11.01
N ASP A 263 -53.54 50.73 -11.03
CA ASP A 263 -53.12 49.48 -11.65
C ASP A 263 -53.48 48.23 -10.84
N GLY A 264 -54.14 48.39 -9.67
CA GLY A 264 -54.52 47.29 -8.79
C GLY A 264 -53.48 46.93 -7.72
N ARG A 265 -52.30 47.57 -7.70
CA ARG A 265 -51.34 47.42 -6.60
C ARG A 265 -51.96 47.93 -5.29
N GLN A 266 -51.59 47.32 -4.17
CA GLN A 266 -52.01 47.70 -2.82
C GLN A 266 -50.78 47.97 -1.97
N ARG A 267 -50.84 48.91 -1.02
CA ARG A 267 -49.78 49.23 -0.06
C ARG A 267 -50.39 49.39 1.33
N MET A 268 -49.95 48.58 2.29
CA MET A 268 -50.29 48.72 3.72
C MET A 268 -49.06 49.23 4.47
N ILE A 269 -49.19 50.36 5.17
CA ILE A 269 -48.18 50.87 6.10
C ILE A 269 -48.69 50.57 7.51
N HIS A 270 -47.88 49.90 8.31
CA HIS A 270 -48.17 49.54 9.68
C HIS A 270 -47.52 50.53 10.67
N PRO A 271 -48.04 50.65 11.90
CA PRO A 271 -47.49 51.57 12.91
C PRO A 271 -46.06 51.22 13.36
N ASP A 272 -45.67 49.95 13.24
CA ASP A 272 -44.34 49.44 13.54
C ASP A 272 -43.29 49.82 12.47
N GLY A 273 -43.71 50.47 11.38
CA GLY A 273 -42.87 50.84 10.24
C GLY A 273 -42.84 49.78 9.13
N ARG A 274 -43.57 48.67 9.27
CA ARG A 274 -43.69 47.65 8.22
C ARG A 274 -44.52 48.19 7.05
N VAL A 275 -44.00 48.08 5.84
CA VAL A 275 -44.68 48.47 4.61
C VAL A 275 -44.87 47.24 3.73
N GLU A 276 -46.10 46.82 3.53
CA GLU A 276 -46.47 45.73 2.64
C GLU A 276 -46.99 46.30 1.33
N LYS A 277 -46.58 45.73 0.20
CA LYS A 277 -47.11 46.02 -1.12
C LYS A 277 -47.62 44.73 -1.73
N THR A 278 -48.83 44.72 -2.25
CA THR A 278 -49.40 43.56 -2.96
C THR A 278 -49.65 43.96 -4.41
N PHE A 279 -49.28 43.13 -5.37
CA PHE A 279 -49.44 43.41 -6.78
C PHE A 279 -50.66 42.66 -7.35
N PRO A 280 -51.25 43.12 -8.47
CA PRO A 280 -52.46 42.52 -9.05
C PRO A 280 -52.33 41.03 -9.39
N GLY A 281 -51.12 40.54 -9.65
CA GLY A 281 -50.82 39.13 -9.93
C GLY A 281 -50.65 38.24 -8.69
N GLY A 282 -50.79 38.80 -7.49
CA GLY A 282 -50.73 38.05 -6.22
C GLY A 282 -49.38 38.10 -5.51
N SER A 283 -48.32 38.59 -6.17
CA SER A 283 -47.02 38.80 -5.52
C SER A 283 -47.09 39.89 -4.44
N ARG A 284 -46.24 39.77 -3.42
CA ARG A 284 -46.21 40.64 -2.24
C ARG A 284 -44.78 41.06 -1.91
N HIS A 285 -44.57 42.31 -1.54
CA HIS A 285 -43.29 42.84 -1.09
C HIS A 285 -43.48 43.53 0.26
N VAL A 286 -42.88 42.99 1.32
CA VAL A 286 -42.88 43.57 2.66
C VAL A 286 -41.51 44.16 2.99
N ARG A 287 -41.46 45.40 3.44
CA ARG A 287 -40.28 46.03 4.03
C ARG A 287 -40.50 46.25 5.52
N TYR A 288 -39.55 45.83 6.33
CA TYR A 288 -39.56 46.02 7.78
C TYR A 288 -38.70 47.23 8.17
N ARG A 289 -38.91 47.75 9.39
CA ARG A 289 -38.20 48.92 9.91
C ARG A 289 -36.70 48.69 10.12
N ASP A 290 -36.31 47.44 10.38
CA ASP A 290 -34.92 47.02 10.56
C ASP A 290 -34.12 46.97 9.24
N GLY A 291 -34.76 47.21 8.08
CA GLY A 291 -34.15 47.12 6.76
C GLY A 291 -34.36 45.78 6.05
N ARG A 292 -34.93 44.77 6.73
CA ARG A 292 -35.26 43.48 6.12
C ARG A 292 -36.36 43.65 5.07
N THR A 293 -36.22 43.02 3.90
CA THR A 293 -37.25 42.96 2.85
C THR A 293 -37.63 41.53 2.55
N VAL A 294 -38.92 41.27 2.35
CA VAL A 294 -39.49 39.97 1.98
C VAL A 294 -40.27 40.15 0.68
N TYR A 295 -39.98 39.37 -0.34
CA TYR A 295 -40.69 39.32 -1.61
C TYR A 295 -41.29 37.92 -1.78
N GLU A 296 -42.59 37.83 -1.98
CA GLU A 296 -43.33 36.61 -2.27
C GLU A 296 -43.84 36.70 -3.71
N ASP A 297 -43.49 35.74 -4.56
CA ASP A 297 -43.95 35.71 -5.95
C ASP A 297 -45.36 35.10 -6.07
N GLU A 298 -45.91 35.10 -7.29
CA GLU A 298 -47.26 34.58 -7.57
C GLU A 298 -47.38 33.06 -7.38
N ARG A 299 -46.25 32.34 -7.28
CA ARG A 299 -46.18 30.89 -7.08
C ARG A 299 -46.00 30.53 -5.59
N GLY A 300 -45.88 31.52 -4.71
CA GLY A 300 -45.64 31.35 -3.27
C GLY A 300 -44.17 31.14 -2.89
N ASN A 301 -43.22 31.42 -3.78
CA ASN A 301 -41.79 31.44 -3.40
C ASN A 301 -41.47 32.75 -2.68
N VAL A 302 -40.71 32.69 -1.59
CA VAL A 302 -40.40 33.82 -0.72
C VAL A 302 -38.90 34.11 -0.72
N GLU A 303 -38.48 35.29 -1.16
CA GLU A 303 -37.13 35.83 -1.04
C GLU A 303 -37.07 36.82 0.12
N THR A 304 -36.16 36.63 1.08
CA THR A 304 -35.92 37.53 2.21
C THR A 304 -34.50 38.06 2.14
N ARG A 305 -34.33 39.38 2.07
CA ARG A 305 -33.02 40.04 2.20
C ARG A 305 -32.90 40.66 3.58
N HIS A 306 -31.84 40.32 4.29
CA HIS A 306 -31.53 40.82 5.62
C HIS A 306 -30.56 42.00 5.56
N PRO A 307 -30.55 42.89 6.57
CA PRO A 307 -29.65 44.05 6.62
C PRO A 307 -28.16 43.69 6.68
N ASP A 308 -27.84 42.49 7.18
CA ASP A 308 -26.47 41.96 7.23
C ASP A 308 -25.97 41.45 5.86
N GLY A 309 -26.78 41.57 4.81
CA GLY A 309 -26.47 41.10 3.45
C GLY A 309 -26.82 39.63 3.20
N ARG A 310 -27.37 38.91 4.19
CA ARG A 310 -27.84 37.53 4.01
C ARG A 310 -29.14 37.50 3.20
N GLU A 311 -29.22 36.63 2.21
CA GLU A 311 -30.42 36.43 1.38
C GLU A 311 -30.96 35.01 1.59
N VAL A 312 -32.26 34.87 1.86
CA VAL A 312 -32.93 33.58 2.07
C VAL A 312 -34.05 33.42 1.05
N TRP A 313 -33.97 32.43 0.19
CA TRP A 313 -35.00 32.09 -0.78
C TRP A 313 -35.67 30.78 -0.42
N VAL A 314 -36.98 30.79 -0.20
CA VAL A 314 -37.79 29.63 0.16
C VAL A 314 -38.76 29.35 -0.99
N THR A 315 -38.68 28.17 -1.57
CA THR A 315 -39.65 27.72 -2.59
C THR A 315 -41.02 27.48 -1.99
N SER A 316 -42.07 27.50 -2.81
CA SER A 316 -43.43 27.15 -2.41
C SER A 316 -43.58 25.70 -1.91
N PHE A 317 -42.65 24.82 -2.30
CA PHE A 317 -42.57 23.44 -1.80
C PHE A 317 -41.74 23.30 -0.52
N GLY A 318 -41.21 24.40 0.04
CA GLY A 318 -40.51 24.43 1.33
C GLY A 318 -39.00 24.25 1.30
N ASN A 319 -38.37 24.01 0.14
CA ASN A 319 -36.90 24.03 0.02
C ASN A 319 -36.38 25.45 0.20
N GLN A 320 -35.28 25.62 0.93
CA GLN A 320 -34.69 26.90 1.27
C GLN A 320 -33.25 26.99 0.77
N VAL A 321 -32.85 28.15 0.23
CA VAL A 321 -31.48 28.52 -0.11
C VAL A 321 -31.10 29.77 0.64
N THR A 322 -30.03 29.74 1.41
CA THR A 322 -29.49 30.90 2.14
C THR A 322 -28.13 31.26 1.55
N SER A 323 -28.01 32.46 0.96
CA SER A 323 -26.74 33.03 0.51
C SER A 323 -26.21 34.00 1.57
N PHE A 324 -24.93 33.85 1.93
CA PHE A 324 -24.25 34.70 2.91
C PHE A 324 -23.30 35.68 2.20
N PRO A 325 -23.00 36.84 2.83
CA PRO A 325 -22.09 37.85 2.24
C PRO A 325 -20.67 37.36 1.98
N ASP A 326 -20.21 36.34 2.72
CA ASP A 326 -18.88 35.73 2.57
C ASP A 326 -18.77 34.78 1.35
N GLY A 327 -19.85 34.62 0.57
CA GLY A 327 -19.93 33.73 -0.59
C GLY A 327 -20.45 32.32 -0.28
N ARG A 328 -20.66 31.97 1.00
CA ARG A 328 -21.20 30.68 1.42
C ARG A 328 -22.68 30.55 1.02
N ARG A 329 -23.11 29.35 0.64
CA ARG A 329 -24.52 29.03 0.35
C ARG A 329 -24.99 27.77 1.08
N GLU A 330 -26.13 27.85 1.76
CA GLU A 330 -26.79 26.71 2.41
C GLU A 330 -28.09 26.37 1.67
N TYR A 331 -28.25 25.13 1.24
CA TYR A 331 -29.45 24.59 0.60
C TYR A 331 -30.09 23.57 1.56
N ARG A 332 -31.25 23.90 2.11
CA ARG A 332 -32.03 23.02 3.00
C ARG A 332 -33.23 22.47 2.23
N LYS A 333 -33.29 21.16 2.08
CA LYS A 333 -34.42 20.47 1.43
C LYS A 333 -35.49 20.09 2.45
N THR A 334 -36.72 19.88 1.99
CA THR A 334 -37.83 19.45 2.85
C THR A 334 -37.71 18.04 3.39
N ASN A 335 -36.92 17.17 2.75
CA ASN A 335 -36.62 15.84 3.25
C ASN A 335 -35.63 15.85 4.44
N GLY A 336 -35.10 17.02 4.82
CA GLY A 336 -34.14 17.18 5.92
C GLY A 336 -32.68 17.29 5.48
N ASP A 337 -32.36 17.07 4.20
CA ASP A 337 -30.99 17.21 3.69
C ASP A 337 -30.54 18.68 3.69
N VAL A 338 -29.29 18.91 4.05
CA VAL A 338 -28.65 20.23 4.05
C VAL A 338 -27.35 20.17 3.24
N ARG A 339 -27.26 20.91 2.14
CA ARG A 339 -26.03 21.07 1.35
C ARG A 339 -25.42 22.46 1.60
N LEU A 340 -24.13 22.50 1.92
CA LEU A 340 -23.37 23.70 2.22
C LEU A 340 -22.25 23.85 1.19
N LEU A 341 -22.32 24.90 0.38
CA LEU A 341 -21.25 25.30 -0.54
C LEU A 341 -20.43 26.41 0.13
N LEU A 342 -19.16 26.12 0.38
CA LEU A 342 -18.22 27.04 1.02
C LEU A 342 -17.48 27.90 -0.03
N PRO A 343 -16.95 29.08 0.36
CA PRO A 343 -16.27 29.98 -0.57
C PRO A 343 -15.00 29.41 -1.22
N ASP A 344 -14.37 28.42 -0.58
CA ASP A 344 -13.19 27.71 -1.10
C ASP A 344 -13.53 26.69 -2.20
N GLY A 345 -14.82 26.45 -2.48
CA GLY A 345 -15.31 25.45 -3.43
C GLY A 345 -15.72 24.12 -2.79
N THR A 346 -15.53 23.95 -1.48
CA THR A 346 -15.94 22.74 -0.75
C THR A 346 -17.47 22.60 -0.73
N ASP A 347 -17.97 21.43 -1.11
CA ASP A 347 -19.39 21.08 -1.15
C ASP A 347 -19.71 19.98 -0.14
N ARG A 348 -20.42 20.36 0.93
CA ARG A 348 -20.74 19.48 2.06
C ARG A 348 -22.25 19.23 2.15
N THR A 349 -22.68 18.00 1.92
CA THR A 349 -24.07 17.55 2.08
C THR A 349 -24.24 16.73 3.35
N ILE A 350 -25.15 17.14 4.23
CA ILE A 350 -25.60 16.43 5.42
C ILE A 350 -26.98 15.84 5.08
N PHE A 351 -27.08 14.53 4.96
CA PHE A 351 -28.34 13.86 4.69
C PHE A 351 -29.18 13.74 5.96
N ALA A 352 -30.50 13.63 5.80
CA ALA A 352 -31.43 13.52 6.93
C ALA A 352 -31.15 12.31 7.85
N GLU A 353 -30.61 11.23 7.29
CA GLU A 353 -30.16 10.03 8.02
C GLU A 353 -28.85 10.21 8.80
N GLY A 354 -28.21 11.38 8.70
CA GLY A 354 -27.00 11.75 9.45
C GLY A 354 -25.68 11.46 8.73
N ILE A 355 -25.71 10.87 7.53
CA ILE A 355 -24.54 10.71 6.68
C ILE A 355 -24.09 12.09 6.18
N VAL A 356 -22.77 12.34 6.17
CA VAL A 356 -22.18 13.59 5.70
C VAL A 356 -21.23 13.30 4.53
N HIS A 357 -21.54 13.82 3.34
CA HIS A 357 -20.65 13.81 2.19
C HIS A 357 -19.97 15.17 2.06
N THR A 358 -18.65 15.20 1.93
CA THR A 358 -17.87 16.41 1.69
C THR A 358 -17.01 16.22 0.46
N ARG A 359 -17.24 17.00 -0.59
CA ARG A 359 -16.37 17.07 -1.77
C ARG A 359 -15.49 18.32 -1.63
N HIS A 360 -14.19 18.13 -1.63
CA HIS A 360 -13.19 19.19 -1.55
C HIS A 360 -12.83 19.71 -2.96
N PRO A 361 -12.18 20.89 -3.06
CA PRO A 361 -11.78 21.47 -4.35
C PRO A 361 -10.73 20.67 -5.12
N ASP A 362 -9.98 19.81 -4.42
CA ASP A 362 -8.99 18.88 -4.98
C ASP A 362 -9.62 17.55 -5.46
N ASP A 363 -10.94 17.50 -5.64
CA ASP A 363 -11.74 16.31 -5.97
C ASP A 363 -11.72 15.19 -4.91
N ARG A 364 -11.11 15.40 -3.73
CA ARG A 364 -11.20 14.47 -2.60
C ARG A 364 -12.64 14.42 -2.09
N VAL A 365 -13.16 13.21 -1.85
CA VAL A 365 -14.51 12.99 -1.31
C VAL A 365 -14.42 12.29 0.04
N GLU A 366 -15.04 12.87 1.06
CA GLU A 366 -15.17 12.29 2.39
C GLU A 366 -16.63 11.92 2.68
N VAL A 367 -16.86 10.71 3.16
CA VAL A 367 -18.17 10.21 3.59
C VAL A 367 -18.07 9.82 5.05
N LYS A 368 -18.77 10.55 5.92
CA LYS A 368 -18.84 10.27 7.35
C LYS A 368 -20.21 9.73 7.71
N ASN A 369 -20.28 8.52 8.24
CA ASN A 369 -21.52 7.88 8.66
C ASN A 369 -21.89 8.27 10.10
N PRO A 370 -23.17 8.11 10.50
CA PRO A 370 -23.64 8.39 11.86
C PRO A 370 -22.94 7.59 12.96
N ASP A 371 -22.49 6.36 12.66
CA ASP A 371 -21.78 5.49 13.60
C ASP A 371 -20.34 5.95 13.89
N GLY A 372 -19.87 7.02 13.22
CA GLY A 372 -18.53 7.56 13.35
C GLY A 372 -17.52 6.99 12.34
N SER A 373 -17.92 6.03 11.50
CA SER A 373 -17.07 5.56 10.40
C SER A 373 -16.86 6.66 9.36
N LEU A 374 -15.67 6.69 8.77
CA LEU A 374 -15.23 7.70 7.81
C LEU A 374 -14.61 6.99 6.61
N GLU A 375 -14.99 7.37 5.40
CA GLU A 375 -14.35 6.96 4.15
C GLU A 375 -13.85 8.21 3.41
N VAL A 376 -12.65 8.15 2.87
CA VAL A 376 -12.00 9.22 2.11
C VAL A 376 -11.54 8.63 0.79
N ARG A 377 -12.06 9.15 -0.33
CA ARG A 377 -11.67 8.79 -1.69
C ARG A 377 -10.82 9.90 -2.27
N TYR A 378 -9.64 9.55 -2.75
CA TYR A 378 -8.70 10.47 -3.39
C TYR A 378 -8.82 10.39 -4.92
N PRO A 379 -8.45 11.45 -5.66
CA PRO A 379 -8.54 11.49 -7.13
C PRO A 379 -7.67 10.45 -7.84
N ASP A 380 -6.58 10.02 -7.20
CA ASP A 380 -5.67 8.97 -7.70
C ASP A 380 -6.25 7.55 -7.62
N GLY A 381 -7.47 7.39 -7.08
CA GLY A 381 -8.14 6.11 -6.88
C GLY A 381 -7.89 5.47 -5.51
N ARG A 382 -7.03 6.06 -4.66
CA ARG A 382 -6.81 5.58 -3.29
C ARG A 382 -8.05 5.81 -2.43
N ILE A 383 -8.38 4.83 -1.59
CA ILE A 383 -9.47 4.91 -0.61
C ILE A 383 -8.90 4.68 0.78
N GLN A 384 -9.25 5.54 1.73
CA GLN A 384 -8.96 5.35 3.16
C GLN A 384 -10.26 5.31 3.93
N ALA A 385 -10.52 4.22 4.64
CA ALA A 385 -11.67 4.08 5.51
C ALA A 385 -11.22 3.85 6.96
N ARG A 386 -12.00 4.35 7.91
CA ARG A 386 -11.88 4.05 9.33
C ARG A 386 -13.25 3.64 9.82
N THR A 387 -13.36 2.43 10.37
CA THR A 387 -14.61 1.94 10.94
C THR A 387 -14.93 2.64 12.25
N SER A 388 -16.16 2.49 12.74
CA SER A 388 -16.59 2.96 14.06
C SER A 388 -15.82 2.31 15.23
N THR A 389 -15.20 1.14 15.01
CA THR A 389 -14.36 0.44 15.99
C THR A 389 -12.89 0.90 15.98
N GLY A 390 -12.50 1.80 15.06
CA GLY A 390 -11.13 2.29 14.90
C GLY A 390 -10.24 1.43 14.00
N HIS A 391 -10.79 0.46 13.27
CA HIS A 391 -10.06 -0.31 12.26
C HIS A 391 -9.84 0.58 11.03
N GLU A 392 -8.59 0.78 10.64
CA GLU A 392 -8.23 1.56 9.45
C GLU A 392 -8.00 0.64 8.24
N ILE A 393 -8.55 1.01 7.09
CA ILE A 393 -8.45 0.27 5.84
C ILE A 393 -7.94 1.26 4.78
N THR A 394 -6.87 0.93 4.07
CA THR A 394 -6.39 1.70 2.92
C THR A 394 -6.39 0.81 1.68
N ILE A 395 -7.04 1.23 0.61
CA ILE A 395 -6.98 0.59 -0.70
C ILE A 395 -6.18 1.52 -1.60
N GLN A 396 -5.05 1.03 -2.12
CA GLN A 396 -4.20 1.74 -3.06
C GLN A 396 -4.75 1.64 -4.48
N ALA A 397 -4.27 2.51 -5.38
CA ALA A 397 -4.73 2.56 -6.76
C ALA A 397 -4.41 1.28 -7.58
N ASP A 398 -3.40 0.53 -7.18
CA ASP A 398 -3.01 -0.76 -7.77
C ASP A 398 -3.89 -1.95 -7.31
N GLY A 399 -4.85 -1.69 -6.41
CA GLY A 399 -5.73 -2.70 -5.81
C GLY A 399 -5.19 -3.34 -4.52
N THR A 400 -3.98 -2.96 -4.06
CA THR A 400 -3.42 -3.42 -2.78
C THR A 400 -4.23 -2.86 -1.62
N ARG A 401 -4.61 -3.71 -0.67
CA ARG A 401 -5.44 -3.37 0.49
C ARG A 401 -4.64 -3.57 1.78
N LEU A 402 -4.59 -2.54 2.62
CA LEU A 402 -3.92 -2.50 3.91
C LEU A 402 -4.94 -2.31 5.05
N ASP A 403 -5.13 -3.32 5.88
CA ASP A 403 -6.00 -3.32 7.06
C ASP A 403 -5.13 -3.19 8.33
N ARG A 404 -5.33 -2.14 9.13
CA ARG A 404 -4.67 -1.92 10.43
C ARG A 404 -5.65 -2.09 11.58
N LEU A 405 -5.56 -3.23 12.25
CA LEU A 405 -6.42 -3.61 13.35
C LEU A 405 -6.00 -2.87 14.64
N ARG A 406 -6.94 -2.80 15.59
CA ARG A 406 -6.77 -2.05 16.85
C ARG A 406 -5.72 -2.66 17.79
N ASP A 407 -5.49 -3.96 17.69
CA ASP A 407 -4.47 -4.68 18.46
C ASP A 407 -3.04 -4.38 17.97
N GLY A 408 -2.88 -3.67 16.85
CA GLY A 408 -1.59 -3.39 16.20
C GLY A 408 -1.27 -4.34 15.04
N THR A 409 -2.13 -5.33 14.78
CA THR A 409 -1.96 -6.25 13.64
C THR A 409 -2.19 -5.50 12.32
N VAL A 410 -1.28 -5.68 11.37
CA VAL A 410 -1.36 -5.08 10.03
C VAL A 410 -1.45 -6.17 8.98
N ILE A 411 -2.46 -6.12 8.12
CA ILE A 411 -2.68 -7.08 7.04
C ILE A 411 -2.62 -6.36 5.70
N GLU A 412 -1.71 -6.78 4.83
CA GLU A 412 -1.58 -6.33 3.46
C GLU A 412 -2.06 -7.44 2.52
N THR A 413 -3.05 -7.15 1.69
CA THR A 413 -3.61 -8.05 0.68
C THR A 413 -3.33 -7.47 -0.70
N TYR A 414 -2.54 -8.20 -1.49
CA TYR A 414 -2.17 -7.82 -2.85
C TYR A 414 -3.26 -8.22 -3.85
N ALA A 415 -3.33 -7.53 -4.99
CA ALA A 415 -4.35 -7.77 -6.02
C ALA A 415 -4.34 -9.21 -6.58
N GLU A 416 -3.17 -9.86 -6.59
CA GLU A 416 -2.98 -11.26 -7.01
C GLU A 416 -3.46 -12.31 -5.98
N GLY A 417 -3.91 -11.87 -4.79
CA GLY A 417 -4.44 -12.74 -3.73
C GLY A 417 -3.43 -13.12 -2.64
N ARG A 418 -2.14 -12.81 -2.80
CA ARG A 418 -1.11 -12.95 -1.74
C ARG A 418 -1.46 -12.05 -0.55
N LYS A 419 -1.22 -12.51 0.68
CA LYS A 419 -1.43 -11.74 1.91
C LYS A 419 -0.20 -11.77 2.82
N LEU A 420 0.15 -10.63 3.40
CA LEU A 420 1.15 -10.50 4.45
C LEU A 420 0.48 -9.93 5.70
N GLN A 421 0.62 -10.62 6.83
CA GLN A 421 0.04 -10.23 8.10
C GLN A 421 1.15 -10.13 9.15
N HIS A 422 1.36 -8.91 9.67
CA HIS A 422 2.25 -8.62 10.78
C HIS A 422 1.42 -8.57 12.06
N ASN A 423 1.53 -9.59 12.91
CA ASN A 423 0.83 -9.65 14.20
C ASN A 423 1.48 -8.73 15.22
N ALA A 424 0.69 -8.21 16.16
CA ALA A 424 1.19 -7.41 17.28
C ALA A 424 2.17 -8.18 18.20
N THR A 425 2.08 -9.51 18.21
CA THR A 425 2.99 -10.42 18.94
C THR A 425 4.38 -10.55 18.29
N GLY A 426 4.59 -9.97 17.10
CA GLY A 426 5.85 -10.02 16.35
C GLY A 426 5.92 -11.13 15.30
N GLU A 427 4.88 -11.98 15.20
CA GLU A 427 4.80 -13.02 14.16
C GLU A 427 4.48 -12.42 12.79
N LEU A 428 5.11 -12.95 11.74
CA LEU A 428 4.80 -12.64 10.34
C LEU A 428 4.13 -13.84 9.68
N VAL A 429 2.90 -13.66 9.20
CA VAL A 429 2.13 -14.66 8.48
C VAL A 429 2.03 -14.27 7.01
N GLU A 430 2.58 -15.08 6.12
CA GLU A 430 2.42 -14.96 4.68
C GLU A 430 1.46 -16.04 4.16
N VAL A 431 0.47 -15.63 3.38
CA VAL A 431 -0.43 -16.52 2.64
C VAL A 431 -0.15 -16.34 1.16
N PHE A 432 0.36 -17.39 0.52
CA PHE A 432 0.68 -17.39 -0.90
C PHE A 432 -0.59 -17.55 -1.75
N ALA A 433 -0.52 -17.16 -3.02
CA ALA A 433 -1.64 -17.26 -3.96
C ALA A 433 -2.10 -18.71 -4.20
N ASP A 434 -1.21 -19.69 -4.02
CA ASP A 434 -1.52 -21.13 -4.11
C ASP A 434 -2.18 -21.72 -2.85
N GLY A 435 -2.44 -20.89 -1.84
CA GLY A 435 -3.05 -21.29 -0.57
C GLY A 435 -2.06 -21.80 0.48
N LYS A 436 -0.75 -21.92 0.16
CA LYS A 436 0.27 -22.22 1.17
C LYS A 436 0.38 -21.08 2.18
N ARG A 437 0.75 -21.42 3.41
CA ARG A 437 0.92 -20.45 4.51
C ARG A 437 2.30 -20.60 5.12
N LYS A 438 3.05 -19.50 5.23
CA LYS A 438 4.32 -19.43 5.97
C LYS A 438 4.10 -18.56 7.21
N ILE A 439 4.57 -19.02 8.37
CA ILE A 439 4.59 -18.27 9.62
C ILE A 439 6.04 -18.14 10.03
N THR A 440 6.48 -16.93 10.34
CA THR A 440 7.80 -16.64 10.89
C THR A 440 7.59 -16.11 12.31
N TYR A 441 8.13 -16.83 13.29
CA TYR A 441 8.03 -16.49 14.71
C TYR A 441 9.18 -15.57 15.11
N GLY A 442 9.01 -14.83 16.21
CA GLY A 442 9.99 -13.84 16.68
C GLY A 442 11.35 -14.41 17.10
N ASP A 443 11.42 -15.72 17.38
CA ASP A 443 12.66 -16.45 17.68
C ASP A 443 13.44 -16.87 16.43
N GLY A 444 12.92 -16.61 15.23
CA GLY A 444 13.49 -17.02 13.95
C GLY A 444 12.98 -18.38 13.45
N THR A 445 12.12 -19.07 14.20
CA THR A 445 11.47 -20.30 13.74
C THR A 445 10.54 -19.98 12.56
N GLU A 446 10.59 -20.80 11.51
CA GLU A 446 9.70 -20.72 10.36
C GLU A 446 8.84 -21.98 10.25
N MET A 447 7.53 -21.83 10.05
CA MET A 447 6.62 -22.93 9.73
C MET A 447 5.93 -22.69 8.40
N ILE A 448 6.07 -23.63 7.47
CA ILE A 448 5.33 -23.67 6.21
C ILE A 448 4.26 -24.75 6.31
N ARG A 449 3.01 -24.40 6.00
CA ARG A 449 1.88 -25.31 5.88
C ARG A 449 1.42 -25.35 4.42
N SER A 450 1.51 -26.53 3.84
CA SER A 450 1.00 -26.83 2.50
C SER A 450 -0.50 -27.12 2.53
N VAL A 451 -1.15 -27.02 1.36
CA VAL A 451 -2.60 -27.23 1.20
C VAL A 451 -3.03 -28.69 1.41
N ASP A 452 -2.12 -29.64 1.21
CA ASP A 452 -2.31 -31.09 1.43
C ASP A 452 -2.21 -31.49 2.92
N GLY A 453 -1.92 -30.54 3.82
CA GLY A 453 -1.75 -30.77 5.25
C GLY A 453 -0.30 -31.01 5.68
N HIS A 454 0.66 -31.13 4.75
CA HIS A 454 2.08 -31.22 5.07
C HIS A 454 2.53 -29.94 5.78
N ARG A 455 3.30 -30.10 6.85
CA ARG A 455 3.90 -28.99 7.60
C ARG A 455 5.40 -29.18 7.68
N ARG A 456 6.14 -28.13 7.35
CA ARG A 456 7.59 -28.06 7.54
C ARG A 456 7.92 -26.96 8.53
N ILE A 457 8.60 -27.31 9.61
CA ILE A 457 9.08 -26.39 10.64
C ILE A 457 10.60 -26.35 10.56
N LYS A 458 11.17 -25.15 10.44
CA LYS A 458 12.59 -24.88 10.54
C LYS A 458 12.83 -24.09 11.81
N TYR A 459 13.50 -24.69 12.78
CA TYR A 459 13.89 -24.03 14.03
C TYR A 459 15.13 -23.15 13.83
N ALA A 460 15.37 -22.24 14.77
CA ALA A 460 16.52 -21.32 14.75
C ALA A 460 17.89 -22.02 14.83
N ASP A 461 17.95 -23.25 15.37
CA ASP A 461 19.15 -24.09 15.41
C ASP A 461 19.40 -24.86 14.09
N GLU A 462 18.66 -24.52 13.03
CA GLU A 462 18.64 -25.21 11.72
C GLU A 462 18.03 -26.63 11.73
N THR A 463 17.46 -27.08 12.86
CA THR A 463 16.69 -28.33 12.90
C THR A 463 15.44 -28.21 12.01
N LEU A 464 15.23 -29.19 11.14
CA LEU A 464 14.07 -29.28 10.24
C LEU A 464 13.13 -30.40 10.69
N VAL A 465 11.85 -30.10 10.89
CA VAL A 465 10.80 -31.08 11.16
C VAL A 465 9.76 -31.05 10.06
N ASP A 466 9.60 -32.18 9.38
CA ASP A 466 8.60 -32.43 8.36
C ASP A 466 7.49 -33.32 8.98
N LEU A 467 6.28 -32.77 9.09
CA LEU A 467 5.07 -33.48 9.53
C LEU A 467 4.21 -33.77 8.31
N MET A 468 4.10 -35.04 7.95
CA MET A 468 3.34 -35.53 6.82
C MET A 468 1.84 -35.65 7.16
N PRO A 469 0.93 -35.58 6.16
CA PRO A 469 -0.51 -35.73 6.39
C PRO A 469 -0.93 -37.07 6.99
N ASP A 470 -0.16 -38.14 6.75
CA ASP A 470 -0.41 -39.49 7.27
C ASP A 470 -0.02 -39.64 8.76
N GLY A 471 0.53 -38.60 9.38
CA GLY A 471 1.01 -38.61 10.77
C GLY A 471 2.50 -38.91 10.93
N ARG A 472 3.23 -39.19 9.84
CA ARG A 472 4.68 -39.43 9.89
C ARG A 472 5.42 -38.13 10.20
N GLU A 473 6.38 -38.19 11.12
CA GLU A 473 7.30 -37.11 11.42
C GLU A 473 8.71 -37.47 10.95
N ILE A 474 9.38 -36.53 10.28
CA ILE A 474 10.79 -36.63 9.89
C ILE A 474 11.52 -35.41 10.45
N ARG A 475 12.39 -35.63 11.43
CA ARG A 475 13.21 -34.61 12.07
C ARG A 475 14.66 -34.77 11.64
N ARG A 476 15.22 -33.75 10.99
CA ARG A 476 16.63 -33.66 10.61
C ARG A 476 17.31 -32.63 11.50
N HIS A 477 18.24 -33.09 12.33
CA HIS A 477 19.03 -32.25 13.22
C HIS A 477 20.21 -31.60 12.46
N ALA A 478 20.71 -30.48 12.99
CA ALA A 478 21.84 -29.76 12.39
C ALA A 478 23.15 -30.57 12.35
N ASP A 479 23.31 -31.56 13.25
CA ASP A 479 24.46 -32.47 13.27
C ASP A 479 24.41 -33.57 12.17
N GLY A 480 23.33 -33.60 11.38
CA GLY A 480 23.10 -34.56 10.30
C GLY A 480 22.32 -35.81 10.71
N ARG A 481 21.98 -35.96 11.99
CA ARG A 481 21.14 -37.08 12.46
C ARG A 481 19.70 -36.90 11.98
N THR A 482 19.07 -38.00 11.61
CA THR A 482 17.66 -38.02 11.21
C THR A 482 16.86 -38.92 12.13
N LEU A 483 15.75 -38.42 12.66
CA LEU A 483 14.75 -39.20 13.40
C LEU A 483 13.47 -39.25 12.57
N ILE A 484 12.98 -40.46 12.31
CA ILE A 484 11.73 -40.75 11.64
C ILE A 484 10.80 -41.38 12.68
N VAL A 485 9.62 -40.82 12.87
CA VAL A 485 8.54 -41.40 13.67
C VAL A 485 7.40 -41.74 12.73
N ASN A 486 7.09 -43.02 12.60
CA ASN A 486 6.04 -43.50 11.71
C ASN A 486 4.68 -43.47 12.41
N PRO A 487 3.57 -43.46 11.64
CA PRO A 487 2.21 -43.44 12.21
C PRO A 487 1.87 -44.66 13.08
N ASP A 488 2.53 -45.80 12.84
CA ASP A 488 2.39 -47.02 13.65
C ASP A 488 3.10 -46.95 15.01
N GLY A 489 3.82 -45.85 15.28
CA GLY A 489 4.60 -45.63 16.50
C GLY A 489 6.05 -46.12 16.43
N SER A 490 6.45 -46.80 15.36
CA SER A 490 7.84 -47.18 15.14
C SER A 490 8.72 -45.94 14.93
N LYS A 491 9.94 -45.99 15.45
CA LYS A 491 10.91 -44.90 15.40
C LYS A 491 12.19 -45.41 14.77
N ARG A 492 12.76 -44.64 13.86
CA ARG A 492 14.07 -44.90 13.26
C ARG A 492 14.95 -43.69 13.41
N GLN A 493 16.14 -43.88 13.94
CA GLN A 493 17.17 -42.86 14.03
C GLN A 493 18.36 -43.28 13.16
N ASP A 494 18.70 -42.47 12.17
CA ASP A 494 19.89 -42.64 11.33
C ASP A 494 20.98 -41.65 11.78
N ASP A 495 22.20 -42.12 11.89
CA ASP A 495 23.37 -41.28 12.15
C ASP A 495 24.07 -40.83 10.85
N ARG A 496 25.15 -40.05 10.99
CA ARG A 496 25.89 -39.51 9.85
C ARG A 496 26.77 -40.55 9.14
N VAL A 497 27.16 -41.64 9.83
CA VAL A 497 28.10 -42.64 9.32
C VAL A 497 27.39 -43.89 8.77
N GLY A 498 26.06 -43.86 8.69
CA GLY A 498 25.23 -44.92 8.11
C GLY A 498 24.78 -45.98 9.11
N ALA A 499 25.01 -45.79 10.41
CA ALA A 499 24.38 -46.62 11.44
C ALA A 499 22.95 -46.15 11.71
N SER A 500 22.08 -47.07 12.12
CA SER A 500 20.69 -46.78 12.42
C SER A 500 20.18 -47.56 13.62
N ILE A 501 19.24 -46.98 14.35
CA ILE A 501 18.51 -47.62 15.44
C ILE A 501 17.02 -47.56 15.10
N GLU A 502 16.37 -48.71 15.02
CA GLU A 502 14.93 -48.84 14.84
C GLU A 502 14.31 -49.39 16.13
N ILE A 503 13.23 -48.77 16.60
CA ILE A 503 12.49 -49.16 17.80
C ILE A 503 11.03 -49.34 17.41
N PHE A 504 10.49 -50.51 17.67
CA PHE A 504 9.12 -50.88 17.35
C PHE A 504 8.23 -50.83 18.61
N PRO A 505 6.90 -50.62 18.45
CA PRO A 505 5.98 -50.52 19.59
C PRO A 505 5.89 -51.79 20.46
N ASP A 506 6.22 -52.95 19.91
CA ASP A 506 6.25 -54.24 20.62
C ASP A 506 7.48 -54.40 21.55
N GLY A 507 8.40 -53.43 21.55
CA GLY A 507 9.64 -53.46 22.31
C GLY A 507 10.85 -53.96 21.52
N THR A 508 10.66 -54.42 20.28
CA THR A 508 11.76 -54.85 19.41
C THR A 508 12.66 -53.66 19.09
N ARG A 509 13.98 -53.84 19.18
CA ARG A 509 14.99 -52.82 18.84
C ARG A 509 16.01 -53.41 17.87
N ILE A 510 16.20 -52.76 16.72
CA ILE A 510 17.19 -53.19 15.72
C ILE A 510 18.25 -52.10 15.58
N GLU A 511 19.49 -52.44 15.88
CA GLU A 511 20.67 -51.61 15.66
C GLU A 511 21.39 -52.10 14.42
N THR A 512 21.53 -51.27 13.40
CA THR A 512 22.39 -51.54 12.25
C THR A 512 23.66 -50.70 12.40
N HIS A 513 24.81 -51.35 12.46
CA HIS A 513 26.10 -50.68 12.57
C HIS A 513 26.58 -50.24 11.18
N ALA A 514 27.48 -49.27 11.11
CA ALA A 514 28.01 -48.72 9.85
C ALA A 514 28.70 -49.77 8.95
N ASN A 515 29.19 -50.88 9.51
CA ASN A 515 29.78 -52.01 8.76
C ASN A 515 28.72 -52.99 8.20
N GLY A 516 27.43 -52.72 8.40
CA GLY A 516 26.31 -53.56 7.98
C GLY A 516 25.88 -54.66 8.96
N SER A 517 26.62 -54.91 10.05
CA SER A 517 26.16 -55.87 11.06
C SER A 517 24.94 -55.35 11.79
N ARG A 518 24.05 -56.25 12.20
CA ARG A 518 22.81 -55.92 12.90
C ARG A 518 22.74 -56.58 14.27
N MET A 519 22.23 -55.86 15.26
CA MET A 519 21.81 -56.40 16.54
C MET A 519 20.31 -56.20 16.71
N GLU A 520 19.57 -57.27 16.95
CA GLU A 520 18.13 -57.26 17.18
C GLU A 520 17.86 -57.68 18.63
N MET A 521 17.32 -56.76 19.43
CA MET A 521 16.75 -57.07 20.73
C MET A 521 15.28 -57.44 20.53
N ARG A 522 14.92 -58.65 20.91
CA ARG A 522 13.53 -59.11 20.92
C ARG A 522 12.75 -58.56 22.12
N PRO A 523 11.41 -58.61 22.11
CA PRO A 523 10.59 -58.14 23.22
C PRO A 523 10.86 -58.82 24.58
N ASP A 524 11.42 -60.04 24.57
CA ASP A 524 11.83 -60.78 25.77
C ASP A 524 13.19 -60.34 26.34
N GLY A 525 13.87 -59.38 25.69
CA GLY A 525 15.19 -58.87 26.07
C GLY A 525 16.37 -59.64 25.49
N THR A 526 16.14 -60.69 24.69
CA THR A 526 17.22 -61.46 24.05
C THR A 526 17.83 -60.70 22.87
N TRP A 527 19.16 -60.74 22.74
CA TRP A 527 19.88 -60.11 21.63
C TRP A 527 20.30 -61.13 20.58
N LEU A 528 19.99 -60.84 19.33
CA LEU A 528 20.43 -61.58 18.16
C LEU A 528 21.37 -60.73 17.32
N LYS A 529 22.55 -61.26 17.01
CA LYS A 529 23.54 -60.60 16.18
C LYS A 529 23.63 -61.26 14.82
N SER A 530 23.42 -60.47 13.78
CA SER A 530 23.64 -60.85 12.39
C SER A 530 24.87 -60.11 11.86
N PHE A 531 25.86 -60.86 11.40
CA PHE A 531 27.08 -60.27 10.85
C PHE A 531 26.89 -59.91 9.38
N ALA A 532 27.52 -58.83 8.93
CA ALA A 532 27.62 -58.53 7.49
C ALA A 532 28.42 -59.62 6.75
N ASP A 533 29.51 -60.09 7.38
CA ASP A 533 30.25 -61.28 6.98
C ASP A 533 30.63 -62.08 8.25
N PRO A 534 29.89 -63.16 8.56
CA PRO A 534 30.13 -63.99 9.75
C PRO A 534 31.43 -64.81 9.66
N TYR A 535 31.96 -64.99 8.45
CA TYR A 535 33.18 -65.77 8.22
C TYR A 535 34.36 -64.89 7.83
N ALA A 536 34.32 -63.59 8.11
CA ALA A 536 35.48 -62.71 8.03
C ALA A 536 36.41 -62.89 9.25
N TYR A 537 37.70 -63.09 9.02
CA TYR A 537 38.70 -63.13 10.09
C TYR A 537 38.98 -61.71 10.55
N ARG A 538 38.94 -61.53 11.88
CA ARG A 538 39.09 -60.23 12.53
C ARG A 538 40.34 -60.15 13.40
N GLY A 539 41.17 -61.22 13.39
CA GLY A 539 42.45 -61.22 14.06
C GLY A 539 43.47 -60.34 13.33
N ILE A 540 44.58 -60.06 14.00
CA ILE A 540 45.67 -59.27 13.46
C ILE A 540 46.35 -60.05 12.33
N VAL A 541 46.43 -59.45 11.13
CA VAL A 541 47.16 -60.00 9.98
C VAL A 541 48.41 -59.17 9.72
N ARG A 542 49.58 -59.78 9.88
CA ARG A 542 50.90 -59.18 9.64
C ARG A 542 51.32 -59.33 8.19
N SER A 543 50.64 -58.59 7.32
CA SER A 543 50.84 -58.65 5.87
C SER A 543 52.21 -58.14 5.41
N ASP A 544 52.96 -57.46 6.30
CA ASP A 544 54.34 -57.03 6.08
C ASP A 544 55.35 -58.19 6.02
N LEU A 545 55.01 -59.35 6.58
CA LEU A 545 55.93 -60.48 6.71
C LEU A 545 55.93 -61.42 5.49
N VAL A 546 54.82 -61.48 4.74
CA VAL A 546 54.64 -62.39 3.60
C VAL A 546 53.94 -61.67 2.47
N ASN A 547 54.58 -61.63 1.30
CA ASN A 547 53.96 -61.19 0.05
C ASN A 547 53.53 -62.42 -0.76
N LEU A 548 52.22 -62.72 -0.76
CA LEU A 548 51.65 -63.86 -1.48
C LEU A 548 51.61 -63.58 -2.99
N LEU A 549 52.37 -64.34 -3.77
CA LEU A 549 52.48 -64.17 -5.21
C LEU A 549 51.54 -65.09 -6.01
N ALA A 550 51.25 -66.29 -5.50
CA ALA A 550 50.36 -67.24 -6.15
C ALA A 550 49.46 -67.94 -5.12
N CYS A 551 48.15 -67.73 -5.24
CA CYS A 551 47.08 -68.55 -4.68
C CYS A 551 45.76 -68.08 -5.32
N PRO A 552 45.11 -68.85 -6.21
CA PRO A 552 43.82 -68.50 -6.77
C PRO A 552 42.72 -68.56 -5.71
N ASP A 553 41.72 -67.68 -5.82
CA ASP A 553 40.55 -67.70 -4.93
C ASP A 553 39.53 -68.79 -5.32
N GLU A 554 39.56 -69.25 -6.57
CA GLU A 554 38.68 -70.30 -7.09
C GLU A 554 39.50 -71.50 -7.55
N ILE A 555 39.13 -72.69 -7.08
CA ILE A 555 39.92 -73.92 -7.22
C ILE A 555 39.00 -75.07 -7.66
N ALA A 556 39.41 -75.89 -8.63
CA ALA A 556 38.64 -77.09 -8.97
C ALA A 556 38.82 -78.19 -7.90
N PRO A 557 37.76 -78.94 -7.54
CA PRO A 557 37.88 -80.03 -6.56
C PRO A 557 38.96 -81.05 -6.93
N GLY A 558 39.91 -81.27 -6.02
CA GLY A 558 41.02 -82.21 -6.17
C GLY A 558 42.19 -81.71 -7.03
N GLU A 559 42.12 -80.48 -7.54
CA GLU A 559 43.23 -79.80 -8.22
C GLU A 559 44.40 -79.56 -7.26
N ARG A 560 45.62 -79.69 -7.77
CA ARG A 560 46.83 -79.31 -7.03
C ARG A 560 47.16 -77.87 -7.36
N VAL A 561 47.01 -77.00 -6.37
CA VAL A 561 47.25 -75.56 -6.50
C VAL A 561 48.55 -75.20 -5.83
N ALA A 562 49.37 -74.39 -6.50
CA ALA A 562 50.60 -73.85 -5.93
C ALA A 562 50.29 -72.67 -5.01
N VAL A 563 50.88 -72.68 -3.81
CA VAL A 563 50.90 -71.51 -2.92
C VAL A 563 52.34 -71.04 -2.81
N SER A 564 52.63 -69.83 -3.24
CA SER A 564 54.00 -69.31 -3.19
C SER A 564 54.05 -67.82 -3.01
N GLY A 565 55.15 -67.33 -2.46
CA GLY A 565 55.38 -65.92 -2.24
C GLY A 565 56.77 -65.61 -1.72
N ALA A 566 57.02 -64.33 -1.49
CA ALA A 566 58.21 -63.85 -0.80
C ALA A 566 57.94 -63.75 0.70
N VAL A 567 58.99 -63.95 1.50
CA VAL A 567 58.96 -63.94 2.97
C VAL A 567 60.05 -62.99 3.47
N SER A 568 59.74 -62.20 4.50
CA SER A 568 60.73 -61.38 5.21
C SER A 568 61.84 -62.23 5.82
N ASP A 569 63.06 -61.69 5.86
CA ASP A 569 64.23 -62.32 6.48
C ASP A 569 64.09 -62.51 8.01
N THR A 570 63.10 -61.86 8.63
CA THR A 570 62.79 -61.99 10.06
C THR A 570 61.98 -63.24 10.41
N VAL A 571 61.47 -63.97 9.41
CA VAL A 571 60.64 -65.15 9.60
C VAL A 571 61.54 -66.40 9.68
N ASN A 572 61.50 -67.08 10.83
CA ASN A 572 62.32 -68.27 11.10
C ASN A 572 61.58 -69.58 10.80
N GLY A 573 60.26 -69.53 10.66
CA GLY A 573 59.40 -70.68 10.40
C GLY A 573 58.07 -70.26 9.79
N MET A 574 57.47 -71.15 9.00
CA MET A 574 56.17 -70.90 8.36
C MET A 574 55.34 -72.19 8.30
N GLU A 575 54.04 -72.05 8.53
CA GLU A 575 53.05 -73.12 8.40
C GLU A 575 51.90 -72.62 7.52
N LEU A 576 51.56 -73.40 6.51
CA LEU A 576 50.36 -73.19 5.70
C LEU A 576 49.23 -73.97 6.34
N ALA A 577 48.21 -73.27 6.80
CA ALA A 577 47.03 -73.85 7.41
C ALA A 577 45.80 -73.60 6.54
N VAL A 578 44.99 -74.63 6.32
CA VAL A 578 43.74 -74.53 5.59
C VAL A 578 42.65 -75.34 6.30
N PHE A 579 41.45 -74.78 6.39
CA PHE A 579 40.30 -75.46 7.01
C PHE A 579 39.01 -75.12 6.29
N GLU A 580 38.07 -76.07 6.29
CA GLU A 580 36.73 -75.90 5.72
C GLU A 580 35.85 -75.04 6.65
N LEU A 581 35.05 -74.16 6.04
CA LEU A 581 34.05 -73.33 6.71
C LEU A 581 32.64 -73.90 6.52
N PRO A 582 31.75 -73.76 7.52
CA PRO A 582 32.01 -73.26 8.88
C PRO A 582 32.74 -74.28 9.76
N HIS A 583 32.66 -75.56 9.42
CA HIS A 583 33.14 -76.69 10.23
C HIS A 583 34.19 -77.50 9.46
N GLY A 584 35.26 -77.90 10.14
CA GLY A 584 36.37 -78.61 9.52
C GLY A 584 37.64 -78.56 10.37
N ASP A 585 38.40 -79.65 10.34
CA ASP A 585 39.72 -79.72 10.94
C ASP A 585 40.70 -78.79 10.21
N VAL A 586 41.73 -78.34 10.94
CA VAL A 586 42.85 -77.60 10.35
C VAL A 586 43.83 -78.59 9.72
N LEU A 587 43.96 -78.52 8.39
CA LEU A 587 45.03 -79.16 7.64
C LEU A 587 46.20 -78.19 7.60
N ALA A 588 47.30 -78.54 8.25
CA ALA A 588 48.46 -77.67 8.32
C ALA A 588 49.75 -78.40 7.91
N GLU A 589 50.59 -77.72 7.15
CA GLU A 589 51.87 -78.23 6.66
C GLU A 589 52.97 -77.19 6.85
N SER A 590 54.11 -77.60 7.43
CA SER A 590 55.28 -76.73 7.53
C SER A 590 55.90 -76.52 6.16
N ILE A 591 56.09 -75.25 5.76
CA ILE A 591 56.67 -74.92 4.47
C ILE A 591 58.14 -74.56 4.63
N ARG A 592 58.99 -75.14 3.77
CA ARG A 592 60.41 -74.76 3.69
C ARG A 592 60.59 -73.43 2.97
N ILE A 593 61.32 -72.53 3.60
CA ILE A 593 61.77 -71.25 3.04
C ILE A 593 63.13 -71.47 2.37
N LYS A 594 63.31 -70.96 1.15
CA LYS A 594 64.59 -70.97 0.43
C LYS A 594 64.83 -69.61 -0.22
N ARG A 595 65.93 -68.95 0.15
CA ARG A 595 66.35 -67.63 -0.39
C ARG A 595 65.22 -66.58 -0.35
N GLY A 596 64.58 -66.42 0.82
CA GLY A 596 63.48 -65.47 1.01
C GLY A 596 62.18 -65.83 0.28
N MET A 597 62.07 -67.03 -0.29
CA MET A 597 60.88 -67.50 -1.01
C MET A 597 60.33 -68.76 -0.37
N PHE A 598 59.00 -68.91 -0.41
CA PHE A 598 58.34 -70.16 -0.02
C PHE A 598 57.53 -70.74 -1.19
N LYS A 599 57.41 -72.06 -1.20
CA LYS A 599 56.56 -72.78 -2.15
C LYS A 599 55.94 -73.98 -1.45
N GLY A 600 54.61 -73.99 -1.40
CA GLY A 600 53.78 -75.11 -0.99
C GLY A 600 52.82 -75.52 -2.10
N SER A 601 52.07 -76.59 -1.86
CA SER A 601 50.94 -76.95 -2.70
C SER A 601 49.78 -77.41 -1.85
N LEU A 602 48.57 -76.96 -2.16
CA LEU A 602 47.34 -77.45 -1.54
C LEU A 602 46.57 -78.33 -2.53
N ARG A 603 45.84 -79.31 -1.98
CA ARG A 603 44.95 -80.17 -2.75
C ARG A 603 43.67 -80.42 -1.96
N LEU A 604 42.66 -79.62 -2.24
CA LEU A 604 41.36 -79.67 -1.56
C LEU A 604 40.38 -80.47 -2.40
N ARG A 605 39.94 -81.64 -1.91
CA ARG A 605 39.12 -82.59 -2.70
C ARG A 605 37.62 -82.38 -2.56
N LYS A 606 37.18 -81.86 -1.42
CA LYS A 606 35.76 -81.68 -1.12
C LYS A 606 35.34 -80.27 -1.55
N GLU A 607 34.24 -80.18 -2.27
CA GLU A 607 33.62 -78.90 -2.62
C GLU A 607 33.20 -78.15 -1.36
N GLY A 608 33.45 -76.84 -1.31
CA GLY A 608 33.20 -76.04 -0.12
C GLY A 608 33.98 -74.73 -0.10
N TYR A 609 33.71 -73.92 0.93
CA TYR A 609 34.52 -72.75 1.25
C TYR A 609 35.62 -73.14 2.23
N TYR A 610 36.83 -72.66 1.97
CA TYR A 610 37.98 -72.92 2.81
C TYR A 610 38.63 -71.61 3.19
N ARG A 611 39.12 -71.55 4.41
CA ARG A 611 39.98 -70.47 4.84
C ARG A 611 41.43 -70.92 4.80
N LEU A 612 42.26 -70.18 4.07
CA LEU A 612 43.70 -70.33 4.03
C LEU A 612 44.35 -69.28 4.92
N GLN A 613 45.18 -69.73 5.84
CA GLN A 613 46.02 -68.87 6.67
C GLN A 613 47.48 -69.28 6.57
N ILE A 614 48.37 -68.30 6.40
CA ILE A 614 49.82 -68.50 6.51
C ILE A 614 50.25 -67.99 7.87
N LEU A 615 50.70 -68.92 8.71
CA LEU A 615 51.19 -68.65 10.05
C LEU A 615 52.72 -68.55 10.00
N VAL A 616 53.30 -67.51 10.57
CA VAL A 616 54.76 -67.27 10.56
C VAL A 616 55.30 -67.17 11.98
N GLU A 617 56.51 -67.69 12.18
CA GLU A 617 57.26 -67.58 13.43
C GLU A 617 58.26 -66.43 13.31
N VAL A 618 58.11 -65.43 14.17
CA VAL A 618 59.04 -64.30 14.28
C VAL A 618 59.69 -64.36 15.66
N GLY A 619 61.01 -64.57 15.71
CA GLY A 619 61.73 -64.74 16.97
C GLY A 619 61.44 -66.07 17.68
N VAL A 620 61.10 -66.04 18.97
CA VAL A 620 61.09 -67.23 19.86
C VAL A 620 59.72 -67.56 20.46
N ALA A 621 58.69 -66.78 20.17
CA ALA A 621 57.39 -66.96 20.82
C ALA A 621 56.30 -66.70 19.79
N HIS A 622 55.36 -67.65 19.68
CA HIS A 622 54.11 -67.63 18.92
C HIS A 622 54.16 -67.47 17.39
N LYS A 623 53.17 -68.09 16.74
CA LYS A 623 52.90 -67.99 15.31
C LYS A 623 51.91 -66.86 15.08
N GLU A 624 52.23 -65.94 14.20
CA GLU A 624 51.38 -64.81 13.79
C GLU A 624 50.74 -65.11 12.43
N THR A 625 49.47 -64.73 12.23
CA THR A 625 48.84 -64.83 10.91
C THR A 625 49.39 -63.74 10.00
N SER A 626 50.01 -64.09 8.89
CA SER A 626 50.56 -63.13 7.92
C SER A 626 49.74 -63.05 6.64
N VAL A 627 49.05 -64.13 6.26
CA VAL A 627 48.10 -64.14 5.14
C VAL A 627 46.81 -64.78 5.61
N ASP A 628 45.69 -64.20 5.20
CA ASP A 628 44.34 -64.74 5.39
C ASP A 628 43.56 -64.63 4.06
N ARG A 629 43.03 -65.75 3.56
CA ARG A 629 42.28 -65.80 2.31
C ARG A 629 41.09 -66.74 2.41
N LEU A 630 39.95 -66.31 1.86
CA LEU A 630 38.83 -67.18 1.58
C LEU A 630 39.03 -67.82 0.19
N LEU A 631 38.93 -69.13 0.13
CA LEU A 631 39.05 -69.93 -1.09
C LEU A 631 37.71 -70.63 -1.35
N ARG A 632 37.25 -70.61 -2.61
CA ARG A 632 36.09 -71.37 -3.09
C ARG A 632 36.57 -72.58 -3.89
N VAL A 633 36.26 -73.78 -3.41
CA VAL A 633 36.58 -75.03 -4.11
C VAL A 633 35.32 -75.56 -4.77
N GLY A 634 35.29 -75.60 -6.10
CA GLY A 634 34.09 -75.97 -6.87
C GLY A 634 33.01 -74.88 -6.86
N SER A 635 31.75 -75.31 -6.90
CA SER A 635 30.58 -74.41 -6.89
C SER A 635 29.68 -74.68 -5.68
N PRO A 636 30.20 -74.56 -4.45
CA PRO A 636 29.45 -74.85 -3.24
C PRO A 636 28.24 -73.92 -3.10
N ALA A 637 27.19 -74.41 -2.44
CA ALA A 637 26.10 -73.56 -1.98
C ALA A 637 26.66 -72.41 -1.12
N PRO A 638 26.08 -71.19 -1.19
CA PRO A 638 26.50 -70.07 -0.35
C PRO A 638 26.56 -70.46 1.12
N LEU A 639 27.56 -69.92 1.85
CA LEU A 639 27.60 -70.09 3.29
C LEU A 639 26.34 -69.46 3.91
N ASP A 640 25.73 -70.18 4.86
CA ASP A 640 24.63 -69.63 5.63
C ASP A 640 25.07 -68.35 6.35
N SER A 641 24.14 -67.45 6.63
CA SER A 641 24.43 -66.28 7.46
C SER A 641 23.98 -66.57 8.90
N PRO A 642 24.81 -67.23 9.73
CA PRO A 642 24.40 -67.57 11.08
C PRO A 642 24.08 -66.31 11.88
N THR A 643 22.91 -66.32 12.49
CA THR A 643 22.57 -65.39 13.56
C THR A 643 23.15 -65.96 14.85
N LEU A 644 23.96 -65.17 15.55
CA LEU A 644 24.45 -65.55 16.87
C LEU A 644 23.51 -64.99 17.93
N SER A 645 22.98 -65.88 18.78
CA SER A 645 22.28 -65.49 19.99
C SER A 645 23.30 -64.98 21.00
N VAL A 646 23.29 -63.69 21.27
CA VAL A 646 24.20 -63.07 22.24
C VAL A 646 23.53 -63.11 23.60
N GLY A 647 24.07 -63.96 24.49
CA GLY A 647 23.60 -64.04 25.87
C GLY A 647 24.13 -62.90 26.72
N VAL A 648 23.36 -62.49 27.72
CA VAL A 648 23.87 -61.71 28.86
C VAL A 648 24.14 -62.70 29.98
N TYR A 649 25.40 -62.83 30.37
CA TYR A 649 25.85 -63.73 31.43
C TYR A 649 26.12 -62.92 32.70
N PRO A 650 25.18 -62.85 33.66
CA PRO A 650 25.37 -62.09 34.89
C PRO A 650 26.55 -62.57 35.75
N GLY A 651 27.00 -63.83 35.58
CA GLY A 651 28.19 -64.38 36.24
C GLY A 651 29.25 -64.95 35.29
N MET A 652 30.50 -65.01 35.78
CA MET A 652 31.64 -65.59 35.05
C MET A 652 31.46 -67.09 34.79
N ASP A 653 30.80 -67.81 35.71
CA ASP A 653 30.55 -69.25 35.60
C ASP A 653 29.57 -69.59 34.46
N GLU A 654 28.49 -68.82 34.31
CA GLU A 654 27.49 -69.03 33.26
C GLU A 654 28.09 -68.80 31.86
N ALA A 655 28.93 -67.76 31.73
CA ALA A 655 29.69 -67.49 30.51
C ALA A 655 30.67 -68.63 30.17
N ALA A 656 31.35 -69.18 31.16
CA ALA A 656 32.28 -70.28 30.99
C ALA A 656 31.55 -71.57 30.57
N ASP A 657 30.42 -71.91 31.20
CA ASP A 657 29.61 -73.07 30.85
C ASP A 657 29.08 -72.97 29.42
N HIS A 658 28.60 -71.79 29.00
CA HIS A 658 28.18 -71.55 27.62
C HIS A 658 29.33 -71.77 26.61
N LEU A 659 30.51 -71.21 26.88
CA LEU A 659 31.68 -71.38 26.03
C LEU A 659 32.13 -72.84 25.93
N ILE A 660 32.11 -73.59 27.03
CA ILE A 660 32.40 -75.03 27.03
C ILE A 660 31.36 -75.79 26.19
N GLY A 661 30.09 -75.43 26.30
CA GLY A 661 29.02 -75.93 25.44
C GLY A 661 29.33 -75.70 23.95
N SER A 662 29.64 -74.46 23.57
CA SER A 662 29.97 -74.09 22.17
C SER A 662 31.23 -74.80 21.62
N ILE A 663 32.28 -74.96 22.45
CA ILE A 663 33.45 -75.78 22.13
C ILE A 663 33.02 -77.22 21.81
N ASN A 664 32.20 -77.81 22.68
CA ASN A 664 31.77 -79.19 22.56
C ASN A 664 30.79 -79.43 21.40
N GLU A 665 29.94 -78.46 21.07
CA GLU A 665 29.14 -78.49 19.86
C GLU A 665 30.02 -78.49 18.60
N SER A 666 30.99 -77.59 18.53
CA SER A 666 31.94 -77.52 17.42
C SER A 666 32.72 -78.83 17.24
N ARG A 667 33.11 -79.45 18.35
CA ARG A 667 33.76 -80.77 18.38
C ARG A 667 32.81 -81.88 17.89
N THR A 668 31.57 -81.90 18.34
CA THR A 668 30.57 -82.91 17.97
C THR A 668 30.25 -82.85 16.48
N ARG A 669 30.15 -81.66 15.89
CA ARG A 669 29.89 -81.46 14.45
C ARG A 669 30.93 -82.12 13.53
N ILE A 670 32.14 -82.36 14.04
CA ILE A 670 33.21 -83.06 13.31
C ILE A 670 33.54 -84.45 13.91
N GLY A 671 32.67 -84.99 14.77
CA GLY A 671 32.82 -86.31 15.38
C GLY A 671 33.95 -86.42 16.40
N ARG A 672 34.24 -85.36 17.16
CA ARG A 672 35.20 -85.37 18.29
C ARG A 672 34.50 -85.66 19.61
N GLU A 673 35.23 -86.28 20.54
CA GLU A 673 34.78 -86.47 21.92
C GLU A 673 34.64 -85.14 22.65
N LEU A 674 33.64 -85.08 23.53
CA LEU A 674 33.37 -83.93 24.41
C LEU A 674 34.52 -83.75 25.42
N LEU A 675 34.88 -82.50 25.68
CA LEU A 675 35.80 -82.13 26.75
C LEU A 675 35.04 -81.99 28.06
N ARG A 676 35.66 -82.46 29.14
CA ARG A 676 35.13 -82.29 30.50
C ARG A 676 35.61 -80.97 31.09
N ALA A 677 34.70 -80.20 31.69
CA ALA A 677 35.07 -79.05 32.49
C ALA A 677 35.96 -79.48 33.67
N HIS A 678 37.12 -78.83 33.85
CA HIS A 678 38.07 -79.16 34.91
C HIS A 678 38.37 -77.96 35.81
N PRO A 679 38.01 -78.00 37.11
CA PRO A 679 38.15 -76.85 38.02
C PRO A 679 39.58 -76.30 38.13
N TRP A 680 40.60 -77.17 38.14
CA TRP A 680 41.99 -76.72 38.15
C TRP A 680 42.38 -75.94 36.89
N LEU A 681 41.96 -76.39 35.70
CA LEU A 681 42.27 -75.67 34.46
C LEU A 681 41.52 -74.34 34.40
N ALA A 682 40.31 -74.26 34.98
CA ALA A 682 39.58 -72.99 35.13
C ALA A 682 40.34 -72.00 36.04
N LYS A 683 40.89 -72.46 37.17
CA LYS A 683 41.77 -71.62 38.02
C LYS A 683 43.04 -71.16 37.30
N VAL A 684 43.59 -72.00 36.43
CA VAL A 684 44.73 -71.61 35.58
C VAL A 684 44.30 -70.52 34.59
N ALA A 685 43.17 -70.69 33.91
CA ALA A 685 42.60 -69.68 33.01
C ALA A 685 42.33 -68.34 33.74
N GLU A 686 41.77 -68.40 34.95
CA GLU A 686 41.51 -67.26 35.82
C GLU A 686 42.82 -66.51 36.17
N TYR A 687 43.84 -67.25 36.62
CA TYR A 687 45.15 -66.65 36.90
C TYR A 687 45.72 -65.95 35.66
N ARG A 688 45.62 -66.58 34.50
CA ARG A 688 46.17 -66.07 33.24
C ARG A 688 45.47 -64.78 32.81
N VAL A 689 44.14 -64.73 32.86
CA VAL A 689 43.41 -63.50 32.51
C VAL A 689 43.66 -62.38 33.54
N SER A 690 43.68 -62.70 34.85
CA SER A 690 43.98 -61.71 35.89
C SER A 690 45.40 -61.14 35.75
N GLU A 691 46.38 -61.98 35.43
CA GLU A 691 47.76 -61.55 35.17
C GLU A 691 47.86 -60.66 33.94
N MET A 692 47.23 -61.06 32.82
CA MET A 692 47.19 -60.26 31.59
C MET A 692 46.55 -58.88 31.79
N LEU A 693 45.44 -58.82 32.53
CA LEU A 693 44.77 -57.57 32.90
C LEU A 693 45.65 -56.70 33.82
N ALA A 694 46.23 -57.29 34.87
CA ALA A 694 47.04 -56.57 35.86
C ALA A 694 48.34 -56.01 35.26
N LEU A 695 48.98 -56.75 34.35
CA LEU A 695 50.25 -56.36 33.72
C LEU A 695 50.06 -55.72 32.33
N ARG A 696 48.81 -55.52 31.89
CA ARG A 696 48.46 -54.83 30.63
C ARG A 696 49.13 -55.42 29.38
N TYR A 697 49.08 -56.74 29.24
CA TYR A 697 49.59 -57.44 28.05
C TYR A 697 48.60 -58.49 27.54
N PHE A 698 48.69 -58.85 26.26
CA PHE A 698 47.90 -59.91 25.64
C PHE A 698 48.84 -60.87 24.90
N SER A 699 49.29 -61.90 25.60
CA SER A 699 50.23 -62.89 25.04
C SER A 699 50.16 -64.21 25.79
N HIS A 700 50.43 -65.29 25.06
CA HIS A 700 50.67 -66.62 25.62
C HIS A 700 51.95 -66.70 26.49
N VAL A 701 52.87 -65.73 26.34
CA VAL A 701 54.10 -65.65 27.12
C VAL A 701 53.93 -64.64 28.25
N SER A 702 53.98 -65.14 29.49
CA SER A 702 53.98 -64.33 30.70
C SER A 702 55.33 -63.61 30.88
N PRO A 703 55.33 -62.28 31.13
CA PRO A 703 56.52 -61.52 31.49
C PRO A 703 57.22 -61.99 32.77
N ILE A 704 56.50 -62.73 33.64
CA ILE A 704 57.02 -63.28 34.91
C ILE A 704 57.18 -64.81 34.85
N GLY A 705 57.10 -65.41 33.65
CA GLY A 705 57.43 -66.82 33.39
C GLY A 705 56.37 -67.86 33.76
N LYS A 706 55.17 -67.44 34.17
CA LYS A 706 54.07 -68.34 34.61
C LYS A 706 53.05 -68.61 33.51
N ASN A 707 53.48 -69.27 32.43
CA ASN A 707 52.59 -69.64 31.32
C ASN A 707 51.58 -70.72 31.75
N ALA A 708 50.44 -70.83 31.03
CA ALA A 708 49.39 -71.80 31.35
C ALA A 708 49.89 -73.24 31.47
N SER A 709 50.85 -73.65 30.65
CA SER A 709 51.44 -75.00 30.72
C SER A 709 52.22 -75.26 32.01
N VAL A 710 52.92 -74.26 32.54
CA VAL A 710 53.65 -74.35 33.82
C VAL A 710 52.66 -74.45 34.98
N LEU A 711 51.64 -73.59 34.97
CA LEU A 711 50.60 -73.56 36.00
C LEU A 711 49.74 -74.82 36.00
N ALA A 712 49.30 -75.30 34.82
CA ALA A 712 48.50 -76.51 34.72
C ALA A 712 49.25 -77.74 35.26
N ARG A 713 50.58 -77.82 35.06
CA ARG A 713 51.42 -78.93 35.56
C ARG A 713 51.76 -78.83 37.05
N SER A 714 51.54 -77.70 37.71
CA SER A 714 51.80 -77.55 39.15
C SER A 714 50.64 -78.02 40.04
N GLY A 715 49.52 -78.46 39.45
CA GLY A 715 48.36 -78.97 40.18
C GLY A 715 48.50 -80.42 40.63
N ALA A 716 47.52 -80.89 41.41
CA ALA A 716 47.45 -82.28 41.86
C ALA A 716 47.17 -83.27 40.71
N VAL A 717 46.42 -82.85 39.69
CA VAL A 717 46.20 -83.61 38.45
C VAL A 717 47.31 -83.25 37.48
N ARG A 718 48.11 -84.24 37.06
CA ARG A 718 49.17 -84.05 36.07
C ARG A 718 48.58 -84.15 34.68
N PHE A 719 48.78 -83.10 33.88
CA PHE A 719 48.46 -83.10 32.46
C PHE A 719 49.73 -83.35 31.64
N SER A 720 49.67 -84.31 30.71
CA SER A 720 50.78 -84.68 29.84
C SER A 720 51.01 -83.62 28.74
N LYS A 721 49.93 -83.07 28.19
CA LYS A 721 49.92 -81.92 27.28
C LYS A 721 48.98 -80.83 27.77
N VAL A 722 49.31 -79.57 27.44
CA VAL A 722 48.50 -78.39 27.78
C VAL A 722 48.46 -77.46 26.56
N GLY A 723 47.28 -76.97 26.21
CA GLY A 723 47.05 -75.95 25.20
C GLY A 723 46.36 -74.72 25.80
N GLU A 724 46.54 -73.54 25.21
CA GLU A 724 45.90 -72.30 25.63
C GLU A 724 45.36 -71.55 24.40
N ASN A 725 44.14 -71.05 24.51
CA ASN A 725 43.62 -69.98 23.65
C ASN A 725 43.33 -68.76 24.51
N ILE A 726 43.63 -67.58 23.97
CA ILE A 726 43.26 -66.30 24.56
C ILE A 726 42.52 -65.48 23.50
N GLY A 727 41.47 -64.77 23.89
CA GLY A 727 40.64 -63.99 22.97
C GLY A 727 40.02 -62.78 23.66
N GLN A 728 39.69 -61.76 22.88
CA GLN A 728 39.01 -60.55 23.34
C GLN A 728 37.96 -60.13 22.32
N GLY A 729 36.83 -59.62 22.78
CA GLY A 729 35.75 -59.20 21.90
C GLY A 729 34.54 -58.63 22.64
N PRO A 730 33.50 -58.19 21.92
CA PRO A 730 32.34 -57.54 22.51
C PRO A 730 31.37 -58.51 23.21
N SER A 731 31.42 -59.81 22.90
CA SER A 731 30.66 -60.86 23.59
C SER A 731 31.45 -62.18 23.63
N VAL A 732 31.06 -63.14 24.46
CA VAL A 732 31.71 -64.46 24.51
C VAL A 732 31.53 -65.23 23.20
N GLU A 733 30.39 -65.06 22.52
CA GLU A 733 30.10 -65.65 21.21
C GLU A 733 31.01 -65.07 20.12
N ASP A 734 31.17 -63.74 20.10
CA ASP A 734 32.09 -63.08 19.18
C ASP A 734 33.52 -63.60 19.35
N VAL A 735 33.96 -63.77 20.61
CA VAL A 735 35.30 -64.31 20.89
C VAL A 735 35.41 -65.75 20.42
N GLN A 736 34.44 -66.60 20.72
CA GLN A 736 34.47 -68.01 20.33
C GLN A 736 34.47 -68.21 18.82
N GLU A 737 33.66 -67.45 18.07
CA GLU A 737 33.67 -67.46 16.60
C GLU A 737 35.02 -66.98 16.04
N GLN A 738 35.59 -65.90 16.59
CA GLN A 738 36.91 -65.42 16.17
C GLN A 738 38.03 -66.43 16.44
N LEU A 739 37.98 -67.14 17.57
CA LEU A 739 38.90 -68.25 17.85
C LEU A 739 38.73 -69.38 16.82
N MET A 740 37.48 -69.71 16.45
CA MET A 740 37.22 -70.72 15.43
C MET A 740 37.64 -70.30 14.01
N LEU A 741 37.74 -69.00 13.71
CA LEU A 741 38.27 -68.47 12.46
C LEU A 741 39.81 -68.31 12.45
N SER A 742 40.50 -68.62 13.55
CA SER A 742 41.96 -68.66 13.64
C SER A 742 42.46 -70.10 13.58
N ALA A 743 43.31 -70.44 12.60
CA ALA A 743 43.86 -71.78 12.44
C ALA A 743 44.57 -72.28 13.71
N GLY A 744 45.34 -71.42 14.38
CA GLY A 744 46.03 -71.78 15.62
C GLY A 744 45.07 -72.11 16.76
N HIS A 745 44.08 -71.25 17.01
CA HIS A 745 43.12 -71.44 18.09
C HIS A 745 42.13 -72.58 17.79
N ARG A 746 41.65 -72.67 16.55
CA ARG A 746 40.79 -73.74 16.05
C ARG A 746 41.44 -75.12 16.20
N LYS A 747 42.75 -75.22 15.95
CA LYS A 747 43.53 -76.46 16.17
C LYS A 747 43.53 -76.90 17.63
N ASN A 748 43.54 -75.97 18.59
CA ASN A 748 43.36 -76.28 19.99
C ASN A 748 41.92 -76.74 20.28
N ILE A 749 40.90 -75.98 19.88
CA ILE A 749 39.48 -76.30 20.14
C ILE A 749 39.09 -77.69 19.61
N LEU A 750 39.53 -78.02 18.38
CA LEU A 750 39.18 -79.26 17.68
C LEU A 750 40.23 -80.39 17.85
N GLY A 751 41.25 -80.15 18.68
CA GLY A 751 42.37 -81.06 18.89
C GLY A 751 41.93 -82.42 19.45
N ARG A 752 42.54 -83.50 18.96
CA ARG A 752 42.24 -84.89 19.38
C ARG A 752 42.86 -85.26 20.72
N ASP A 753 43.89 -84.55 21.15
CA ASP A 753 44.67 -84.89 22.33
C ASP A 753 43.99 -84.50 23.65
N TRP A 754 42.97 -83.63 23.62
CA TRP A 754 42.40 -83.04 24.82
C TRP A 754 41.29 -83.91 25.42
N THR A 755 41.31 -84.05 26.74
CA THR A 755 40.27 -84.74 27.53
C THR A 755 39.50 -83.78 28.43
N ASP A 756 40.12 -82.64 28.76
CA ASP A 756 39.62 -81.68 29.75
C ASP A 756 39.86 -80.24 29.29
N VAL A 757 38.99 -79.33 29.73
CA VAL A 757 39.08 -77.89 29.45
C VAL A 757 38.72 -77.08 30.69
N GLY A 758 39.39 -75.95 30.88
CA GLY A 758 38.96 -74.88 31.78
C GLY A 758 38.81 -73.59 31.00
N VAL A 759 37.70 -72.87 31.22
CA VAL A 759 37.42 -71.62 30.53
C VAL A 759 37.08 -70.55 31.56
N VAL A 760 37.54 -69.33 31.32
CA VAL A 760 37.13 -68.14 32.07
C VAL A 760 36.83 -67.02 31.09
N ALA A 761 35.75 -66.29 31.35
CA ALA A 761 35.41 -65.05 30.68
C ALA A 761 35.37 -63.90 31.70
N VAL A 762 36.01 -62.77 31.41
CA VAL A 762 36.06 -61.58 32.28
C VAL A 762 35.72 -60.35 31.47
N THR A 763 34.83 -59.51 31.98
CA THR A 763 34.49 -58.23 31.36
C THR A 763 35.39 -57.11 31.92
N GLU A 764 36.12 -56.42 31.05
CA GLU A 764 36.83 -55.18 31.35
C GLU A 764 36.30 -54.06 30.43
N GLY A 765 35.57 -53.10 31.00
CA GLY A 765 34.88 -52.07 30.21
C GLY A 765 33.84 -52.68 29.27
N GLU A 766 33.95 -52.41 27.97
CA GLU A 766 33.10 -52.97 26.92
C GLU A 766 33.70 -54.24 26.27
N THR A 767 34.83 -54.74 26.78
CA THR A 767 35.55 -55.89 26.19
C THR A 767 35.48 -57.10 27.11
N ILE A 768 35.06 -58.24 26.56
CA ILE A 768 35.13 -59.54 27.20
C ILE A 768 36.45 -60.20 26.82
N TRP A 769 37.20 -60.65 27.82
CA TRP A 769 38.41 -61.45 27.71
C TRP A 769 38.08 -62.90 27.99
N VAL A 770 38.50 -63.81 27.11
CA VAL A 770 38.30 -65.26 27.27
C VAL A 770 39.65 -65.95 27.29
N VAL A 771 39.83 -66.87 28.24
CA VAL A 771 40.97 -67.81 28.27
C VAL A 771 40.43 -69.22 28.30
N GLN A 772 40.89 -70.07 27.39
CA GLN A 772 40.58 -71.50 27.33
C GLN A 772 41.87 -72.28 27.52
N VAL A 773 41.92 -73.15 28.53
CA VAL A 773 43.06 -74.02 28.82
C VAL A 773 42.65 -75.47 28.63
N PHE A 774 43.32 -76.16 27.72
CA PHE A 774 43.05 -77.55 27.36
C PHE A 774 44.09 -78.46 28.00
N GLY A 775 43.65 -79.62 28.50
CA GLY A 775 44.52 -80.61 29.14
C GLY A 775 44.31 -82.01 28.59
N GLN A 776 45.42 -82.73 28.40
CA GLN A 776 45.44 -84.19 28.21
C GLN A 776 45.85 -84.83 29.53
N ARG A 777 44.95 -85.62 30.14
CA ARG A 777 45.30 -86.38 31.35
C ARG A 777 46.30 -87.49 31.09
#